data_AF-A0A383VPM9-F1
#
_entry.id   AF-A0A383VPM9-F1
#
_cell.length_a   1.000
_cell.length_b   1.000
_cell.length_c   1.000
_cell.angle_alpha   90.00
_cell.angle_beta   90.00
_cell.angle_gamma   90.00
#
_symmetry.space_group_name_H-M   'P 1'
#
loop_
_entity.id
_entity.type
_entity.pdbx_description
1 polymer ?
#
loop_
_entity_poly.entity_id
_entity_poly.type
_entity_poly.pdbx_seq_one_letter_code
_entity_poly.pdbx_strand_id
1 'polypeptide(L)'
;MFAVLDAHSSSADALAVSWAPPQHIQIPSSSHAATPQQPLLSVWDALAAPTVFMQQALVFKEAISTTDLAAAVQIVLQHYPALGYRLSKDKDGRLCLCPPPPPAAGGITLLQGSSQATLQQLLQHNSNASSSTISIQPEHQQQQQQQQQQLVKLPELPDAVFGQLPGALLPDYLDNPGLSLVHVALVQLADGGCVFGLRLSHLMGDWSSARLLLRSIAAAYSGIQRSHLQGAEHNTAGAAAGQDLSTAAAAAPAECPAPGSGSSSSSSSSSSSSIKASLPQLTPAAPLLNKLVAAARQQLPADFEPVRLKLQQPADADLFEKLAQLSSSSSSSGSDGCGEDTGGSSSSNGQPQRLTYHVLPERIQELKREAQADIAAAAAASSASASNDSSSSSSSSRACTSHNVLLARLLQVFCALPGREGLPHDVAVSADMRAKLLLLQQQYLSEQQQQQLGAAFGNFFASAILEDAVPGSSSLGELAVQLRAAVDRGSQLWLPDLSWASGVMGISHAALTGDECNHHHQQQQQQQQAEDVLGAVPPSSSAGATAAAAAAAAGTGSCEGEQQQQQQQQQVTWRRLHAMGPRFLLQQQMQLGLLASLSTTQWPLDYAADACFAGQLPLLAVPSFSQPQPYPLLVMQQAPPGMGGGLLLHVWLDAAEVPLLQQAVAARGGL
;
A
#
# COMPACT_ATOMS: atom_id res chain seq x y z
N MET A 1 6.49 41.57 5.07
CA MET A 1 6.63 41.84 3.62
C MET A 1 6.66 40.48 2.95
N PHE A 2 5.50 39.99 2.50
CA PHE A 2 5.36 38.63 1.99
C PHE A 2 5.55 38.65 0.48
N ALA A 3 6.61 38.00 -0.01
CA ALA A 3 6.71 37.63 -1.41
C ALA A 3 5.89 36.34 -1.58
N VAL A 4 4.68 36.47 -2.10
CA VAL A 4 3.90 35.34 -2.60
C VAL A 4 4.53 34.92 -3.92
N LEU A 5 5.24 33.79 -3.92
CA LEU A 5 5.67 33.14 -5.15
C LEU A 5 4.46 32.41 -5.74
N ASP A 6 3.84 33.05 -6.73
CA ASP A 6 2.83 32.45 -7.60
C ASP A 6 3.49 31.31 -8.39
N ALA A 7 3.37 30.08 -7.87
CA ALA A 7 3.83 28.86 -8.53
C ALA A 7 2.73 28.33 -9.47
N HIS A 8 2.37 29.15 -10.48
CA HIS A 8 1.44 28.78 -11.54
C HIS A 8 2.12 28.42 -12.87
N SER A 9 3.46 28.37 -12.94
CA SER A 9 4.14 27.83 -14.12
C SER A 9 4.15 26.29 -14.07
N SER A 10 3.53 25.66 -15.06
CA SER A 10 3.50 24.21 -15.32
C SER A 10 4.88 23.56 -15.17
N SER A 11 5.15 22.95 -14.01
CA SER A 11 6.39 22.16 -13.80
C SER A 11 6.50 20.96 -14.75
N ALA A 12 5.39 20.59 -15.41
CA ALA A 12 5.34 19.59 -16.47
C ALA A 12 6.31 19.89 -17.63
N ASP A 13 6.60 21.17 -17.92
CA ASP A 13 7.54 21.54 -18.98
C ASP A 13 9.00 21.29 -18.58
N ALA A 14 9.30 21.34 -17.27
CA ALA A 14 10.68 21.22 -16.79
C ALA A 14 11.28 19.82 -17.04
N LEU A 15 10.44 18.80 -17.21
CA LEU A 15 10.86 17.42 -17.45
C LEU A 15 10.56 16.89 -18.84
N ALA A 16 9.99 17.69 -19.75
CA ALA A 16 9.53 17.27 -21.09
C ALA A 16 10.25 16.01 -21.62
N VAL A 17 9.59 14.86 -21.45
CA VAL A 17 10.20 13.55 -21.72
C VAL A 17 9.87 13.13 -23.14
N SER A 18 10.90 12.83 -23.93
CA SER A 18 10.75 12.13 -25.19
C SER A 18 10.79 10.63 -24.94
N TRP A 19 9.65 9.96 -25.13
CA TRP A 19 9.51 8.52 -24.92
C TRP A 19 9.86 7.71 -26.16
N ALA A 20 10.63 6.63 -25.97
CA ALA A 20 10.72 5.55 -26.93
C ALA A 20 9.44 4.69 -26.89
N PRO A 21 9.15 3.90 -27.94
CA PRO A 21 8.04 2.95 -27.91
C PRO A 21 8.13 2.03 -26.68
N PRO A 22 7.01 1.79 -25.97
CA PRO A 22 6.99 0.90 -24.81
C PRO A 22 7.56 -0.49 -25.14
N GLN A 23 8.47 -0.97 -24.31
CA GLN A 23 9.02 -2.32 -24.41
C GLN A 23 8.26 -3.25 -23.45
N HIS A 24 7.60 -4.28 -23.97
CA HIS A 24 6.93 -5.28 -23.14
C HIS A 24 7.88 -6.44 -22.85
N ILE A 25 8.31 -6.57 -21.60
CA ILE A 25 9.21 -7.66 -21.17
C ILE A 25 8.36 -8.91 -20.95
N GLN A 26 8.50 -9.88 -21.85
CA GLN A 26 7.61 -11.03 -21.92
C GLN A 26 7.88 -12.07 -20.82
N ILE A 27 6.82 -12.76 -20.42
CA ILE A 27 6.92 -13.97 -19.61
C ILE A 27 7.58 -15.06 -20.47
N PRO A 28 8.65 -15.72 -20.02
CA PRO A 28 9.33 -16.74 -20.83
C PRO A 28 8.38 -17.91 -21.14
N SER A 29 8.29 -18.26 -22.43
CA SER A 29 7.38 -19.32 -22.93
C SER A 29 7.70 -20.72 -22.41
N SER A 30 8.85 -20.93 -21.78
CA SER A 30 9.31 -22.24 -21.32
C SER A 30 8.63 -22.76 -20.04
N SER A 31 7.72 -22.00 -19.42
CA SER A 31 7.06 -22.40 -18.17
C SER A 31 5.72 -23.14 -18.36
N HIS A 32 5.39 -23.63 -19.56
CA HIS A 32 4.11 -24.33 -19.84
C HIS A 32 4.01 -25.76 -19.25
N ALA A 33 4.94 -26.18 -18.39
CA ALA A 33 4.81 -27.45 -17.68
C ALA A 33 3.82 -27.28 -16.51
N ALA A 34 2.63 -27.86 -16.68
CA ALA A 34 1.42 -27.71 -15.85
C ALA A 34 0.76 -26.34 -15.96
N THR A 35 -0.56 -26.32 -16.22
CA THR A 35 -1.39 -25.13 -16.16
C THR A 35 -1.20 -24.51 -14.77
N PRO A 36 -0.46 -23.40 -14.62
CA PRO A 36 -0.26 -22.82 -13.31
C PRO A 36 -1.64 -22.46 -12.77
N GLN A 37 -1.98 -22.92 -11.57
CA GLN A 37 -3.18 -22.48 -10.88
C GLN A 37 -3.21 -20.94 -10.95
N GLN A 38 -4.25 -20.39 -11.57
CA GLN A 38 -4.38 -18.96 -11.73
C GLN A 38 -4.32 -18.33 -10.33
N PRO A 39 -3.38 -17.41 -10.05
CA PRO A 39 -3.27 -16.79 -8.76
C PRO A 39 -4.56 -15.99 -8.54
N LEU A 40 -5.38 -16.49 -7.64
CA LEU A 40 -6.57 -15.79 -7.19
C LEU A 40 -6.11 -14.53 -6.44
N LEU A 41 -6.80 -13.41 -6.72
CA LEU A 41 -6.69 -12.22 -5.88
C LEU A 41 -7.14 -12.60 -4.47
N SER A 42 -6.38 -12.19 -3.46
CA SER A 42 -6.85 -12.30 -2.09
C SER A 42 -8.04 -11.35 -1.88
N VAL A 43 -8.78 -11.54 -0.79
CA VAL A 43 -9.88 -10.63 -0.47
C VAL A 43 -9.40 -9.18 -0.31
N TRP A 44 -8.18 -8.97 0.20
CA TRP A 44 -7.60 -7.62 0.30
C TRP A 44 -7.20 -7.04 -1.05
N ASP A 45 -6.73 -7.88 -1.97
CA ASP A 45 -6.45 -7.45 -3.34
C ASP A 45 -7.74 -7.06 -4.07
N ALA A 46 -8.85 -7.75 -3.81
CA ALA A 46 -10.16 -7.39 -4.36
C ALA A 46 -10.76 -6.11 -3.73
N LEU A 47 -10.39 -5.78 -2.49
CA LEU A 47 -10.78 -4.54 -1.80
C LEU A 47 -9.90 -3.34 -2.18
N ALA A 48 -8.73 -3.59 -2.76
CA ALA A 48 -7.88 -2.53 -3.28
C ALA A 48 -8.59 -1.78 -4.41
N ALA A 49 -8.42 -0.45 -4.44
CA ALA A 49 -9.03 0.38 -5.45
C ALA A 49 -8.46 0.02 -6.83
N PRO A 50 -9.27 -0.52 -7.76
CA PRO A 50 -8.74 -1.19 -8.94
C PRO A 50 -8.12 -0.24 -9.97
N THR A 51 -8.49 1.04 -9.92
CA THR A 51 -7.98 2.12 -10.78
C THR A 51 -6.76 2.84 -10.20
N VAL A 52 -6.38 2.54 -8.96
CA VAL A 52 -5.32 3.27 -8.27
C VAL A 52 -3.98 2.59 -8.53
N PHE A 53 -3.04 3.38 -9.05
CA PHE A 53 -1.64 2.97 -9.13
C PHE A 53 -0.82 3.75 -8.14
N MET A 54 -0.04 3.00 -7.38
CA MET A 54 1.06 3.45 -6.56
C MET A 54 2.27 3.75 -7.44
N GLN A 55 2.91 4.91 -7.26
CA GLN A 55 4.05 5.33 -8.05
C GLN A 55 5.22 5.74 -7.14
N GLN A 56 6.44 5.35 -7.52
CA GLN A 56 7.70 5.82 -6.95
C GLN A 56 8.57 6.37 -8.06
N ALA A 57 9.07 7.59 -7.91
CA ALA A 57 10.20 8.09 -8.67
C ALA A 57 11.46 8.12 -7.78
N LEU A 58 12.59 7.70 -8.32
CA LEU A 58 13.91 7.72 -7.70
C LEU A 58 14.89 8.42 -8.63
N VAL A 59 15.65 9.40 -8.12
CA VAL A 59 16.62 10.15 -8.93
C VAL A 59 18.03 9.68 -8.60
N PHE A 60 18.81 9.37 -9.62
CA PHE A 60 20.17 8.85 -9.53
C PHE A 60 21.16 9.81 -10.22
N LYS A 61 22.32 9.97 -9.60
CA LYS A 61 23.45 10.76 -10.12
C LYS A 61 23.99 10.27 -11.46
N GLU A 62 24.22 8.96 -11.57
CA GLU A 62 24.71 8.25 -12.74
C GLU A 62 23.56 7.54 -13.46
N ALA A 63 23.75 7.32 -14.76
CA ALA A 63 22.80 6.63 -15.62
C ALA A 63 22.73 5.14 -15.30
N ILE A 64 21.50 4.64 -15.10
CA ILE A 64 21.23 3.20 -15.09
C ILE A 64 21.23 2.69 -16.54
N SER A 65 22.01 1.65 -16.84
CA SER A 65 21.99 0.95 -18.13
C SER A 65 20.59 0.36 -18.43
N THR A 66 19.98 0.78 -19.53
CA THR A 66 18.64 0.33 -19.96
C THR A 66 18.63 -1.17 -20.29
N THR A 67 19.69 -1.67 -20.92
CA THR A 67 19.85 -3.09 -21.27
C THR A 67 19.92 -3.96 -20.03
N ASP A 68 20.73 -3.56 -19.04
CA ASP A 68 20.88 -4.31 -17.79
C ASP A 68 19.61 -4.23 -16.94
N LEU A 69 18.88 -3.10 -16.99
CA LEU A 69 17.59 -2.97 -16.33
C LEU A 69 16.53 -3.89 -16.96
N ALA A 70 16.45 -3.95 -18.29
CA ALA A 70 15.54 -4.85 -18.98
C ALA A 70 15.85 -6.32 -18.64
N ALA A 71 17.13 -6.70 -18.62
CA ALA A 71 17.56 -8.03 -18.19
C ALA A 71 17.21 -8.30 -16.71
N ALA A 72 17.40 -7.32 -15.82
CA ALA A 72 17.03 -7.44 -14.41
C ALA A 72 15.52 -7.67 -14.24
N VAL A 73 14.68 -6.89 -14.92
CA VAL A 73 13.23 -7.04 -14.89
C VAL A 73 12.82 -8.40 -15.48
N GLN A 74 13.47 -8.87 -16.55
CA GLN A 74 13.24 -10.20 -17.10
C GLN A 74 13.56 -11.31 -16.10
N ILE A 75 14.65 -11.19 -15.33
CA ILE A 75 14.98 -12.12 -14.25
C ILE A 75 13.89 -12.08 -13.18
N VAL A 76 13.46 -10.90 -12.73
CA VAL A 76 12.39 -10.79 -11.73
C VAL A 76 11.09 -11.44 -12.23
N LEU A 77 10.71 -11.21 -13.49
CA LEU A 77 9.52 -11.80 -14.10
C LEU A 77 9.60 -13.32 -14.25
N GLN A 78 10.80 -13.88 -14.46
CA GLN A 78 11.03 -15.33 -14.43
C GLN A 78 10.74 -15.94 -13.05
N HIS A 79 11.01 -15.20 -11.97
CA HIS A 79 10.72 -15.66 -10.61
C HIS A 79 9.26 -15.39 -10.22
N TYR A 80 8.68 -14.30 -10.74
CA TYR A 80 7.30 -13.88 -10.45
C TYR A 80 6.49 -13.60 -11.72
N PRO A 81 6.06 -14.65 -12.44
CA PRO A 81 5.28 -14.49 -13.66
C PRO A 81 3.99 -13.69 -13.46
N ALA A 82 3.40 -13.72 -12.26
CA ALA A 82 2.19 -12.99 -11.90
C ALA A 82 2.31 -11.47 -12.09
N LEU A 83 3.53 -10.90 -12.03
CA LEU A 83 3.77 -9.48 -12.31
C LEU A 83 3.51 -9.12 -13.79
N GLY A 84 3.56 -10.10 -14.68
CA GLY A 84 3.23 -9.96 -16.10
C GLY A 84 1.80 -10.34 -16.43
N TYR A 85 0.99 -10.71 -15.44
CA TYR A 85 -0.41 -11.08 -15.67
C TYR A 85 -1.26 -9.83 -15.92
N ARG A 86 -2.51 -10.06 -16.29
CA ARG A 86 -3.50 -9.03 -16.60
C ARG A 86 -4.72 -9.25 -15.73
N LEU A 87 -5.39 -8.16 -15.40
CA LEU A 87 -6.68 -8.23 -14.72
C LEU A 87 -7.70 -8.79 -15.71
N SER A 88 -8.46 -9.79 -15.30
CA SER A 88 -9.54 -10.41 -16.07
C SER A 88 -10.70 -10.72 -15.15
N LYS A 89 -11.84 -11.10 -15.73
CA LYS A 89 -12.91 -11.80 -15.02
C LYS A 89 -12.80 -13.30 -15.28
N ASP A 90 -13.05 -14.11 -14.27
CA ASP A 90 -13.23 -15.56 -14.42
C ASP A 90 -14.63 -15.88 -15.00
N LYS A 91 -14.95 -17.18 -15.13
CA LYS A 91 -16.25 -17.63 -15.66
C LYS A 91 -17.44 -17.20 -14.80
N ASP A 92 -17.21 -16.88 -13.54
CA ASP A 92 -18.22 -16.46 -12.58
C ASP A 92 -18.27 -14.92 -12.44
N GLY A 93 -17.53 -14.19 -13.28
CA GLY A 93 -17.45 -12.74 -13.27
C GLY A 93 -16.54 -12.16 -12.17
N ARG A 94 -15.79 -13.00 -11.44
CA ARG A 94 -14.90 -12.56 -10.36
C ARG A 94 -13.59 -12.06 -10.93
N LEU A 95 -13.06 -10.98 -10.35
CA LEU A 95 -11.75 -10.46 -10.75
C LEU A 95 -10.64 -11.46 -10.42
N CYS A 96 -9.80 -11.74 -11.41
CA CYS A 96 -8.67 -12.65 -11.28
C CYS A 96 -7.48 -12.15 -12.11
N LEU A 97 -6.31 -12.74 -11.87
CA LEU A 97 -5.11 -12.46 -12.63
C LEU A 97 -4.89 -13.60 -13.63
N CYS A 98 -4.95 -13.26 -14.90
CA CYS A 98 -4.75 -14.21 -15.99
C CYS A 98 -3.43 -13.93 -16.71
N PRO A 99 -2.72 -14.98 -17.15
CA PRO A 99 -1.68 -14.79 -18.14
C PRO A 99 -2.30 -14.13 -19.39
N PRO A 100 -1.53 -13.27 -20.09
CA PRO A 100 -1.99 -12.64 -21.33
C PRO A 100 -2.45 -13.69 -22.37
N PRO A 101 -3.52 -13.45 -23.14
CA PRO A 101 -3.86 -14.32 -24.26
C PRO A 101 -2.80 -14.20 -25.37
N PRO A 102 -2.33 -15.32 -25.98
CA PRO A 102 -1.51 -15.25 -27.19
C PRO A 102 -2.28 -14.54 -28.32
N PRO A 103 -1.65 -13.71 -29.17
CA PRO A 103 -0.21 -13.41 -29.26
C PRO A 103 0.23 -12.22 -28.39
N ALA A 104 -0.63 -11.70 -27.51
CA ALA A 104 -0.32 -10.51 -26.74
C ALA A 104 0.87 -10.76 -25.82
N ALA A 105 1.88 -9.90 -25.94
CA ALA A 105 3.01 -9.85 -25.04
C ALA A 105 2.53 -9.35 -23.66
N GLY A 106 2.06 -10.24 -22.80
CA GLY A 106 1.95 -9.89 -21.38
C GLY A 106 3.31 -9.88 -20.72
N GLY A 107 3.40 -9.18 -19.61
CA GLY A 107 4.67 -8.75 -19.07
C GLY A 107 4.60 -7.42 -18.35
N ILE A 108 5.76 -7.03 -17.82
CA ILE A 108 6.01 -5.71 -17.25
C ILE A 108 6.32 -4.76 -18.41
N THR A 109 5.70 -3.59 -18.43
CA THR A 109 5.99 -2.56 -19.43
C THR A 109 7.20 -1.75 -18.97
N LEU A 110 8.27 -1.77 -19.76
CA LEU A 110 9.44 -0.92 -19.59
C LEU A 110 9.33 0.29 -20.52
N LEU A 111 9.34 1.49 -19.92
CA LEU A 111 9.31 2.76 -20.61
C LEU A 111 10.70 3.37 -20.57
N GLN A 112 11.21 3.78 -21.73
CA GLN A 112 12.50 4.43 -21.85
C GLN A 112 12.28 5.83 -22.37
N GLY A 113 12.77 6.81 -21.63
CA GLY A 113 12.64 8.22 -21.96
C GLY A 113 13.98 8.93 -21.93
N SER A 114 14.01 10.09 -22.56
CA SER A 114 15.10 11.06 -22.40
C SER A 114 14.51 12.43 -22.12
N SER A 115 15.17 13.21 -21.29
CA SER A 115 14.79 14.58 -20.97
C SER A 115 15.98 15.50 -21.17
N GLN A 116 15.71 16.72 -21.65
CA GLN A 116 16.72 17.79 -21.73
C GLN A 116 17.01 18.41 -20.36
N ALA A 117 16.22 18.04 -19.33
CA ALA A 117 16.48 18.44 -17.96
C ALA A 117 17.83 17.87 -17.48
N THR A 118 18.55 18.68 -16.71
CA THR A 118 19.75 18.26 -15.98
C THR A 118 19.37 17.79 -14.58
N LEU A 119 20.18 16.92 -13.99
CA LEU A 119 20.07 16.54 -12.58
C LEU A 119 20.10 17.78 -11.69
N GLN A 120 20.99 18.73 -11.99
CA GLN A 120 21.06 19.98 -11.24
C GLN A 120 19.75 20.75 -11.32
N GLN A 121 19.08 20.86 -12.47
CA GLN A 121 17.76 21.50 -12.56
C GLN A 121 16.70 20.78 -11.73
N LEU A 122 16.69 19.44 -11.73
CA LEU A 122 15.74 18.68 -10.89
C LEU A 122 15.99 18.90 -9.40
N LEU A 123 17.26 18.91 -8.98
CA LEU A 123 17.64 19.19 -7.60
C LEU A 123 17.49 20.68 -7.24
N GLN A 124 17.66 21.59 -8.20
CA GLN A 124 17.50 23.03 -8.01
C GLN A 124 16.05 23.47 -8.00
N HIS A 125 15.16 22.83 -8.77
CA HIS A 125 13.73 23.03 -8.60
C HIS A 125 13.28 22.63 -7.18
N ASN A 126 13.99 21.69 -6.55
CA ASN A 126 13.80 21.41 -5.13
C ASN A 126 14.44 22.47 -4.24
N SER A 127 15.67 22.91 -4.52
CA SER A 127 16.38 23.86 -3.66
C SER A 127 15.94 25.31 -3.84
N ASN A 128 15.39 25.75 -4.97
CA ASN A 128 15.08 27.17 -5.21
C ASN A 128 13.77 27.61 -4.54
N ALA A 129 13.01 26.70 -3.94
CA ALA A 129 12.02 27.04 -2.90
C ALA A 129 12.69 27.49 -1.58
N SER A 130 14.02 27.29 -1.43
CA SER A 130 14.76 27.55 -0.19
C SER A 130 15.61 28.83 -0.20
N SER A 131 15.61 29.63 -1.26
CA SER A 131 16.45 30.83 -1.35
C SER A 131 15.68 32.07 -1.80
N SER A 132 14.92 32.66 -0.88
CA SER A 132 14.74 34.11 -0.85
C SER A 132 15.62 34.67 0.26
N THR A 133 16.90 34.87 -0.07
CA THR A 133 17.87 35.50 0.83
C THR A 133 17.60 37.00 0.86
N ILE A 134 16.77 37.48 1.79
CA ILE A 134 16.73 38.90 2.15
C ILE A 134 17.93 39.16 3.06
N SER A 135 18.94 39.83 2.51
CA SER A 135 20.09 40.32 3.28
C SER A 135 19.65 41.43 4.23
N ILE A 136 19.52 41.11 5.52
CA ILE A 136 19.63 42.10 6.59
C ILE A 136 20.60 41.55 7.65
N GLN A 137 21.55 42.41 7.97
CA GLN A 137 22.64 42.25 8.92
C GLN A 137 22.15 42.12 10.39
N PRO A 138 23.05 41.85 11.35
CA PRO A 138 22.94 40.73 12.28
C PRO A 138 22.39 41.11 13.66
N GLU A 139 21.76 40.14 14.34
CA GLU A 139 22.09 39.78 15.74
C GLU A 139 21.65 38.33 16.05
N HIS A 140 22.37 37.39 15.42
CA HIS A 140 22.90 36.10 15.88
C HIS A 140 22.05 35.04 16.65
N GLN A 141 20.76 35.21 16.92
CA GLN A 141 19.90 34.10 17.38
C GLN A 141 18.75 33.75 16.44
N GLN A 142 18.32 34.69 15.58
CA GLN A 142 17.23 34.44 14.63
C GLN A 142 17.67 33.71 13.35
N GLN A 143 18.95 33.76 13.00
CA GLN A 143 19.45 33.20 11.74
C GLN A 143 19.56 31.66 11.77
N GLN A 144 19.71 31.07 12.96
CA GLN A 144 19.70 29.61 13.11
C GLN A 144 18.28 29.03 13.10
N GLN A 145 17.27 29.81 13.51
CA GLN A 145 15.86 29.42 13.39
C GLN A 145 15.32 29.55 11.96
N GLN A 146 15.81 30.51 11.16
CA GLN A 146 15.36 30.65 9.77
C GLN A 146 15.97 29.62 8.80
N GLN A 147 17.13 29.02 9.10
CA GLN A 147 17.67 27.91 8.31
C GLN A 147 16.95 26.58 8.55
N GLN A 148 16.15 26.44 9.61
CA GLN A 148 15.55 25.17 10.02
C GLN A 148 14.18 24.86 9.41
N GLN A 149 13.60 25.75 8.59
CA GLN A 149 12.28 25.54 8.00
C GLN A 149 12.31 25.75 6.49
N GLN A 150 13.01 24.86 5.78
CA GLN A 150 13.00 24.84 4.32
C GLN A 150 11.91 23.89 3.83
N LEU A 151 10.81 24.48 3.38
CA LEU A 151 9.75 23.77 2.67
C LEU A 151 10.19 23.56 1.22
N VAL A 152 10.21 22.31 0.76
CA VAL A 152 10.65 21.96 -0.59
C VAL A 152 9.43 21.55 -1.41
N LYS A 153 9.03 22.36 -2.38
CA LYS A 153 8.02 21.97 -3.39
C LYS A 153 8.72 21.12 -4.45
N LEU A 154 8.62 19.79 -4.31
CA LEU A 154 9.17 18.83 -5.27
C LEU A 154 8.34 18.78 -6.56
N PRO A 155 8.96 18.75 -7.77
CA PRO A 155 8.22 18.60 -9.02
C PRO A 155 7.45 17.28 -9.04
N GLU A 156 6.33 17.26 -9.75
CA GLU A 156 5.48 16.08 -9.99
C GLU A 156 6.18 15.06 -10.91
N LEU A 157 7.39 14.64 -10.52
CA LEU A 157 8.23 13.66 -11.22
C LEU A 157 7.45 12.41 -11.62
N PRO A 158 6.62 11.80 -10.76
CA PRO A 158 5.85 10.63 -11.16
C PRO A 158 4.81 10.94 -12.25
N ASP A 159 4.18 12.12 -12.24
CA ASP A 159 3.20 12.51 -13.27
C ASP A 159 3.90 12.91 -14.57
N ALA A 160 5.11 13.48 -14.52
CA ALA A 160 5.94 13.67 -15.71
C ALA A 160 6.39 12.32 -16.32
N VAL A 161 6.67 11.33 -15.48
CA VAL A 161 7.15 9.99 -15.90
C VAL A 161 5.99 9.08 -16.34
N PHE A 162 4.83 9.15 -15.69
CA PHE A 162 3.72 8.22 -15.88
C PHE A 162 2.39 8.89 -16.23
N GLY A 163 2.23 10.20 -16.07
CA GLY A 163 0.97 10.92 -16.31
C GLY A 163 0.55 10.97 -17.77
N GLN A 164 1.47 10.67 -18.71
CA GLN A 164 1.12 10.46 -20.12
C GLN A 164 0.57 9.06 -20.41
N LEU A 165 0.75 8.09 -19.51
CA LEU A 165 0.07 6.82 -19.64
C LEU A 165 -1.39 7.03 -19.29
N PRO A 166 -2.34 6.57 -20.13
CA PRO A 166 -3.75 6.72 -19.83
C PRO A 166 -4.02 6.18 -18.43
N GLY A 167 -4.60 7.03 -17.58
CA GLY A 167 -5.34 6.60 -16.40
C GLY A 167 -6.60 5.91 -16.89
N ALA A 168 -6.45 4.75 -17.52
CA ALA A 168 -7.55 4.02 -18.12
C ALA A 168 -8.56 3.72 -17.01
N LEU A 169 -9.84 3.93 -17.29
CA LEU A 169 -10.89 3.65 -16.33
C LEU A 169 -11.01 2.13 -16.15
N LEU A 170 -11.58 1.67 -15.04
CA LEU A 170 -11.74 0.22 -14.79
C LEU A 170 -12.43 -0.54 -15.96
N PRO A 171 -13.44 0.02 -16.64
CA PRO A 171 -14.03 -0.61 -17.83
C PRO A 171 -12.99 -0.81 -18.94
N ASP A 172 -12.16 0.21 -19.21
CA ASP A 172 -11.07 0.12 -20.18
C ASP A 172 -10.05 -0.96 -19.79
N TYR A 173 -9.81 -1.21 -18.49
CA TYR A 173 -8.95 -2.30 -18.02
C TYR A 173 -9.49 -3.69 -18.33
N LEU A 174 -10.81 -3.86 -18.23
CA LEU A 174 -11.47 -5.14 -18.50
C LEU A 174 -11.64 -5.38 -20.00
N ASP A 175 -11.89 -4.33 -20.76
CA ASP A 175 -12.10 -4.38 -22.20
C ASP A 175 -10.79 -4.32 -23.00
N ASN A 176 -9.71 -3.82 -22.38
CA ASN A 176 -8.37 -3.79 -22.95
C ASN A 176 -7.44 -4.74 -22.17
N PRO A 177 -7.42 -6.05 -22.52
CA PRO A 177 -6.56 -7.04 -21.87
C PRO A 177 -5.05 -6.75 -22.03
N GLY A 178 -4.68 -5.69 -22.76
CA GLY A 178 -3.31 -5.23 -22.92
C GLY A 178 -2.73 -4.46 -21.72
N LEU A 179 -3.57 -3.90 -20.84
CA LEU A 179 -3.08 -2.96 -19.82
C LEU A 179 -2.23 -3.64 -18.74
N SER A 180 -0.96 -3.22 -18.65
CA SER A 180 -0.03 -3.75 -17.65
C SER A 180 -0.40 -3.25 -16.25
N LEU A 181 -0.29 -4.14 -15.27
CA LEU A 181 -0.46 -3.79 -13.85
C LEU A 181 0.84 -3.28 -13.21
N VAL A 182 1.96 -3.44 -13.90
CA VAL A 182 3.29 -3.02 -13.46
C VAL A 182 4.00 -2.28 -14.60
N HIS A 183 4.49 -1.08 -14.32
CA HIS A 183 5.33 -0.32 -15.24
C HIS A 183 6.64 0.04 -14.55
N VAL A 184 7.73 -0.09 -15.30
CA VAL A 184 9.04 0.43 -14.93
C VAL A 184 9.38 1.50 -15.95
N ALA A 185 9.85 2.65 -15.49
CA ALA A 185 10.28 3.73 -16.37
C ALA A 185 11.74 4.09 -16.06
N LEU A 186 12.47 4.48 -17.09
CA LEU A 186 13.81 5.01 -16.96
C LEU A 186 13.97 6.20 -17.89
N VAL A 187 14.19 7.38 -17.31
CA VAL A 187 14.39 8.64 -18.03
C VAL A 187 15.83 9.08 -17.88
N GLN A 188 16.57 9.14 -18.99
CA GLN A 188 17.94 9.66 -19.02
C GLN A 188 17.93 11.19 -19.06
N LEU A 189 18.80 11.82 -18.27
CA LEU A 189 18.94 13.28 -18.18
C LEU A 189 20.10 13.77 -19.05
N ALA A 190 20.10 15.06 -19.39
CA ALA A 190 21.09 15.64 -20.30
C ALA A 190 22.53 15.61 -19.77
N ASP A 191 22.71 15.57 -18.45
CA ASP A 191 24.01 15.55 -17.77
C ASP A 191 24.46 14.15 -17.32
N GLY A 192 23.77 13.10 -17.79
CA GLY A 192 24.14 11.71 -17.52
C GLY A 192 23.57 11.13 -16.22
N GLY A 193 22.75 11.88 -15.48
CA GLY A 193 21.90 11.31 -14.43
C GLY A 193 20.66 10.62 -14.99
N CYS A 194 19.86 9.97 -14.12
CA CYS A 194 18.59 9.38 -14.56
C CYS A 194 17.51 9.40 -13.49
N VAL A 195 16.25 9.28 -13.94
CA VAL A 195 15.08 9.06 -13.08
C VAL A 195 14.55 7.65 -13.34
N PHE A 196 14.54 6.82 -12.29
CA PHE A 196 13.89 5.52 -12.28
C PHE A 196 12.47 5.65 -11.73
N GLY A 197 11.48 5.15 -12.46
CA GLY A 197 10.09 5.10 -12.04
C GLY A 197 9.62 3.66 -11.82
N LEU A 198 8.86 3.43 -10.76
CA LEU A 198 8.07 2.22 -10.56
C LEU A 198 6.60 2.61 -10.40
N ARG A 199 5.72 1.99 -11.18
CA ARG A 199 4.26 2.14 -11.07
C ARG A 199 3.63 0.76 -10.90
N LEU A 200 2.90 0.56 -9.81
CA LEU A 200 2.27 -0.72 -9.42
C LEU A 200 0.77 -0.50 -9.18
N SER A 201 -0.09 -1.31 -9.80
CA SER A 201 -1.52 -1.33 -9.48
C SER A 201 -1.73 -1.74 -8.03
N HIS A 202 -2.59 -1.03 -7.30
CA HIS A 202 -2.91 -1.38 -5.91
C HIS A 202 -3.60 -2.76 -5.81
N LEU A 203 -4.16 -3.29 -6.90
CA LEU A 203 -4.66 -4.68 -6.96
C LEU A 203 -3.55 -5.72 -6.84
N MET A 204 -2.33 -5.37 -7.27
CA MET A 204 -1.19 -6.29 -7.22
C MET A 204 -0.54 -6.35 -5.86
N GLY A 205 -0.66 -5.29 -5.08
CA GLY A 205 -0.16 -5.24 -3.72
C GLY A 205 -0.15 -3.85 -3.14
N ASP A 206 0.37 -3.78 -1.92
CA ASP A 206 0.55 -2.58 -1.10
C ASP A 206 1.97 -1.98 -1.26
N TRP A 207 2.27 -0.90 -0.53
CA TRP A 207 3.61 -0.28 -0.56
C TRP A 207 4.74 -1.23 -0.17
N SER A 208 4.48 -2.19 0.72
CA SER A 208 5.44 -3.24 1.08
C SER A 208 5.72 -4.18 -0.09
N SER A 209 4.70 -4.50 -0.91
CA SER A 209 4.88 -5.23 -2.17
C SER A 209 5.65 -4.41 -3.21
N ALA A 210 5.33 -3.11 -3.36
CA ALA A 210 6.08 -2.21 -4.22
C ALA A 210 7.57 -2.15 -3.85
N ARG A 211 7.87 -2.07 -2.54
CA ARG A 211 9.24 -2.14 -2.01
C ARG A 211 9.92 -3.47 -2.33
N LEU A 212 9.23 -4.60 -2.12
CA LEU A 212 9.78 -5.92 -2.44
C LEU A 212 10.10 -6.08 -3.93
N LEU A 213 9.24 -5.55 -4.80
CA LEU A 213 9.49 -5.50 -6.24
C LEU A 213 10.71 -4.64 -6.59
N LEU A 214 10.77 -3.43 -6.04
CA LEU A 214 11.90 -2.52 -6.22
C LEU A 214 13.23 -3.18 -5.79
N ARG A 215 13.25 -3.78 -4.60
CA ARG A 215 14.39 -4.55 -4.09
C ARG A 215 14.80 -5.68 -5.01
N SER A 216 13.83 -6.42 -5.55
CA SER A 216 14.09 -7.54 -6.46
C SER A 216 14.74 -7.06 -7.76
N ILE A 217 14.26 -5.93 -8.30
CA ILE A 217 14.82 -5.32 -9.52
C ILE A 217 16.24 -4.81 -9.24
N ALA A 218 16.46 -4.08 -8.15
CA ALA A 218 17.76 -3.54 -7.76
C ALA A 218 18.81 -4.65 -7.49
N ALA A 219 18.41 -5.72 -6.82
CA ALA A 219 19.26 -6.88 -6.56
C ALA A 219 19.64 -7.63 -7.85
N ALA A 220 18.66 -7.89 -8.75
CA ALA A 220 18.93 -8.50 -10.05
C ALA A 220 19.90 -7.65 -10.88
N TYR A 221 19.66 -6.34 -10.94
CA TYR A 221 20.51 -5.38 -11.65
C TYR A 221 21.95 -5.39 -11.14
N SER A 222 22.12 -5.31 -9.82
CA SER A 222 23.44 -5.34 -9.18
C SER A 222 24.15 -6.68 -9.35
N GLY A 223 23.41 -7.79 -9.48
CA GLY A 223 23.96 -9.10 -9.83
C GLY A 223 24.52 -9.15 -11.26
N ILE A 224 23.83 -8.52 -12.22
CA ILE A 224 24.27 -8.43 -13.61
C ILE A 224 25.57 -7.61 -13.71
N GLN A 225 25.62 -6.43 -13.09
CA GLN A 225 26.82 -5.58 -13.12
C GLN A 225 28.06 -6.27 -12.54
N ARG A 226 27.92 -6.98 -11.41
CA ARG A 226 29.02 -7.75 -10.82
C ARG A 226 29.54 -8.83 -11.77
N SER A 227 28.64 -9.47 -12.52
CA SER A 227 29.01 -10.49 -13.51
C SER A 227 29.81 -9.90 -14.67
N HIS A 228 29.49 -8.67 -15.10
CA HIS A 228 30.26 -7.95 -16.13
C HIS A 228 31.68 -7.61 -15.66
N LEU A 229 31.82 -7.13 -14.43
CA LEU A 229 33.13 -6.81 -13.84
C LEU A 229 34.02 -8.06 -13.71
N GLN A 230 33.47 -9.17 -13.20
CA GLN A 230 34.20 -10.43 -13.09
C GLN A 230 34.61 -10.99 -14.47
N GLY A 231 33.75 -10.84 -15.49
CA GLY A 231 34.08 -11.22 -16.86
C GLY A 231 35.23 -10.39 -17.46
N ALA A 232 35.29 -9.09 -17.15
CA ALA A 232 36.38 -8.22 -17.60
C ALA A 232 37.72 -8.55 -16.91
N GLU A 233 37.70 -8.86 -15.61
CA GLU A 233 38.89 -9.27 -14.86
C GLU A 233 39.48 -10.59 -15.37
N HIS A 234 38.65 -11.59 -15.67
CA HIS A 234 39.14 -12.85 -16.23
C HIS A 234 39.76 -12.68 -17.63
N ASN A 235 39.21 -11.80 -18.46
CA ASN A 235 39.75 -11.53 -19.79
C ASN A 235 41.06 -10.72 -19.75
N THR A 236 41.22 -9.83 -18.78
CA THR A 236 42.45 -9.05 -18.61
C THR A 236 43.55 -9.83 -17.89
N ALA A 237 43.22 -10.67 -16.91
CA ALA A 237 44.17 -11.59 -16.27
C ALA A 237 44.72 -12.64 -17.25
N GLY A 238 43.91 -13.10 -18.21
CA GLY A 238 44.37 -13.97 -19.31
C GLY A 238 45.33 -13.30 -20.28
N ALA A 239 45.28 -11.97 -20.41
CA ALA A 239 46.19 -11.19 -21.25
C ALA A 239 47.44 -10.70 -20.50
N ALA A 240 47.35 -10.50 -19.17
CA ALA A 240 48.42 -9.98 -18.32
C ALA A 240 49.31 -11.05 -17.68
N ALA A 241 49.00 -12.34 -17.82
CA ALA A 241 49.84 -13.46 -17.34
C ALA A 241 51.19 -13.62 -18.08
N GLY A 242 51.67 -12.58 -18.77
CA GLY A 242 52.96 -12.51 -19.45
C GLY A 242 53.90 -11.40 -18.99
N GLN A 243 53.55 -10.55 -18.01
CA GLN A 243 54.45 -9.49 -17.55
C GLN A 243 54.44 -9.28 -16.02
N ASP A 244 55.68 -9.25 -15.50
CA ASP A 244 56.08 -9.12 -14.10
C ASP A 244 55.61 -7.83 -13.39
N LEU A 245 55.58 -7.95 -12.05
CA LEU A 245 55.80 -6.94 -10.99
C LEU A 245 54.62 -6.17 -10.36
N SER A 246 54.37 -6.57 -9.10
CA SER A 246 54.50 -5.82 -7.83
C SER A 246 54.03 -4.36 -7.66
N THR A 247 53.43 -4.15 -6.47
CA THR A 247 53.28 -2.92 -5.67
C THR A 247 52.28 -1.85 -6.12
N ALA A 248 51.15 -1.72 -5.41
CA ALA A 248 50.96 -0.77 -4.29
C ALA A 248 49.46 -0.51 -4.05
N ALA A 249 49.05 -0.57 -2.78
CA ALA A 249 47.70 -0.32 -2.30
C ALA A 249 47.59 1.08 -1.69
N ALA A 250 46.46 1.78 -1.88
CA ALA A 250 45.94 2.77 -0.94
C ALA A 250 44.47 3.18 -1.21
N ALA A 251 43.63 2.89 -0.22
CA ALA A 251 42.47 3.62 0.33
C ALA A 251 41.29 4.05 -0.57
N ALA A 252 40.12 3.43 -0.34
CA ALA A 252 38.78 3.94 -0.67
C ALA A 252 37.85 3.85 0.57
N PRO A 253 36.85 4.75 0.74
CA PRO A 253 36.01 4.81 1.94
C PRO A 253 34.69 4.01 1.82
N ALA A 254 34.21 3.53 2.98
CA ALA A 254 32.87 3.02 3.30
C ALA A 254 32.23 2.02 2.32
N GLU A 255 32.68 0.77 2.40
CA GLU A 255 32.12 -0.37 1.68
C GLU A 255 30.73 -0.78 2.21
N CYS A 256 29.81 -1.04 1.27
CA CYS A 256 28.70 -1.96 1.49
C CYS A 256 29.24 -3.33 1.97
N PRO A 257 28.51 -4.09 2.81
CA PRO A 257 29.03 -5.32 3.40
C PRO A 257 29.55 -6.32 2.35
N ALA A 258 30.85 -6.61 2.40
CA ALA A 258 31.53 -7.55 1.51
C ALA A 258 31.06 -9.01 1.76
N PRO A 259 30.82 -9.83 0.73
CA PRO A 259 30.44 -11.22 0.90
C PRO A 259 31.66 -12.13 1.07
N GLY A 260 31.49 -13.17 1.90
CA GLY A 260 32.52 -14.16 2.24
C GLY A 260 33.06 -14.95 1.04
N SER A 261 34.36 -15.23 1.10
CA SER A 261 35.15 -15.97 0.11
C SER A 261 34.75 -17.45 0.03
N GLY A 262 34.32 -17.92 -1.14
CA GLY A 262 34.07 -19.33 -1.46
C GLY A 262 34.82 -19.76 -2.73
N SER A 263 35.41 -20.95 -2.66
CA SER A 263 36.36 -21.57 -3.62
C SER A 263 35.81 -21.84 -5.03
N SER A 264 36.69 -21.67 -6.03
CA SER A 264 36.46 -21.75 -7.48
C SER A 264 36.37 -23.18 -8.05
N SER A 265 35.33 -23.45 -8.85
CA SER A 265 35.36 -24.45 -9.92
C SER A 265 34.49 -24.02 -11.11
N SER A 266 34.96 -24.36 -12.31
CA SER A 266 34.59 -23.81 -13.63
C SER A 266 33.25 -24.30 -14.19
N SER A 267 32.33 -23.38 -14.54
CA SER A 267 31.29 -23.55 -15.57
C SER A 267 30.62 -22.20 -15.91
N SER A 268 30.54 -21.84 -17.19
CA SER A 268 29.98 -20.57 -17.69
C SER A 268 28.44 -20.46 -17.61
N SER A 269 27.75 -21.50 -17.17
CA SER A 269 26.30 -21.48 -16.85
C SER A 269 25.99 -21.08 -15.41
N SER A 270 27.01 -20.92 -14.55
CA SER A 270 26.86 -20.67 -13.11
C SER A 270 26.44 -19.25 -12.72
N SER A 271 26.75 -18.24 -13.53
CA SER A 271 26.50 -16.82 -13.20
C SER A 271 25.01 -16.53 -12.99
N SER A 272 24.13 -17.06 -13.84
CA SER A 272 22.69 -16.89 -13.67
C SER A 272 22.17 -17.47 -12.36
N SER A 273 22.67 -18.64 -11.94
CA SER A 273 22.23 -19.31 -10.70
C SER A 273 22.57 -18.51 -9.43
N SER A 274 23.70 -17.80 -9.44
CA SER A 274 24.12 -16.95 -8.32
C SER A 274 23.20 -15.74 -8.11
N ILE A 275 22.74 -15.11 -9.22
CA ILE A 275 21.81 -13.99 -9.17
C ILE A 275 20.46 -14.46 -8.61
N LYS A 276 19.98 -15.62 -9.08
CA LYS A 276 18.71 -16.22 -8.60
C LYS A 276 18.73 -16.49 -7.09
N ALA A 277 19.84 -16.97 -6.55
CA ALA A 277 19.98 -17.25 -5.12
C ALA A 277 19.91 -15.99 -4.23
N SER A 278 20.26 -14.83 -4.79
CA SER A 278 20.23 -13.55 -4.06
C SER A 278 18.88 -12.82 -4.11
N LEU A 279 17.96 -13.27 -4.97
CA LEU A 279 16.65 -12.63 -5.10
C LEU A 279 15.73 -13.03 -3.94
N PRO A 280 14.99 -12.08 -3.36
CA PRO A 280 13.98 -12.43 -2.37
C PRO A 280 12.93 -13.36 -3.02
N GLN A 281 12.58 -14.42 -2.31
CA GLN A 281 11.53 -15.35 -2.71
C GLN A 281 10.14 -14.73 -2.46
N LEU A 282 9.66 -13.88 -3.38
CA LEU A 282 8.30 -13.35 -3.35
C LEU A 282 7.30 -14.50 -3.40
N THR A 283 6.50 -14.62 -2.36
CA THR A 283 5.47 -15.67 -2.30
C THR A 283 4.14 -15.01 -2.58
N PRO A 284 3.28 -15.53 -3.49
CA PRO A 284 1.94 -14.98 -3.65
C PRO A 284 1.20 -14.97 -2.31
N ALA A 285 0.54 -13.85 -2.00
CA ALA A 285 -0.17 -13.66 -0.73
C ALA A 285 -1.29 -14.69 -0.52
N ALA A 286 -2.08 -14.95 -1.57
CA ALA A 286 -3.36 -15.66 -1.46
C ALA A 286 -3.25 -17.08 -0.88
N PRO A 287 -2.33 -17.97 -1.33
CA PRO A 287 -2.19 -19.29 -0.72
C PRO A 287 -1.82 -19.24 0.77
N LEU A 288 -1.00 -18.25 1.16
CA LEU A 288 -0.53 -18.08 2.53
C LEU A 288 -1.66 -17.53 3.41
N LEU A 289 -2.40 -16.53 2.92
CA LEU A 289 -3.60 -15.99 3.56
C LEU A 289 -4.68 -17.06 3.73
N ASN A 290 -4.95 -17.88 2.72
CA ASN A 290 -5.96 -18.95 2.82
C ASN A 290 -5.62 -19.96 3.93
N LYS A 291 -4.34 -20.34 4.05
CA LYS A 291 -3.87 -21.20 5.14
C LYS A 291 -4.01 -20.52 6.50
N LEU A 292 -3.69 -19.22 6.59
CA LEU A 292 -3.84 -18.44 7.81
C LEU A 292 -5.30 -18.29 8.23
N VAL A 293 -6.22 -18.04 7.28
CA VAL A 293 -7.67 -18.01 7.53
C VAL A 293 -8.14 -19.36 8.05
N ALA A 294 -7.71 -20.46 7.42
CA ALA A 294 -8.09 -21.80 7.85
C ALA A 294 -7.60 -22.10 9.28
N ALA A 295 -6.35 -21.76 9.61
CA ALA A 295 -5.80 -21.92 10.95
C ALA A 295 -6.50 -21.02 11.99
N ALA A 296 -6.77 -19.76 11.64
CA ALA A 296 -7.48 -18.82 12.51
C ALA A 296 -8.90 -19.29 12.82
N ARG A 297 -9.61 -19.85 11.83
CA ARG A 297 -10.95 -20.42 12.02
C ARG A 297 -10.97 -21.57 13.02
N GLN A 298 -9.90 -22.36 13.12
CA GLN A 298 -9.78 -23.42 14.11
C GLN A 298 -9.56 -22.93 15.54
N GLN A 299 -9.10 -21.68 15.71
CA GLN A 299 -8.78 -21.08 17.01
C GLN A 299 -9.83 -20.08 17.48
N LEU A 300 -10.70 -19.62 16.58
CA LEU A 300 -11.82 -18.78 16.96
C LEU A 300 -12.74 -19.59 17.89
N PRO A 301 -13.16 -19.02 19.05
CA PRO A 301 -14.09 -19.67 19.95
C PRO A 301 -15.31 -20.22 19.21
N ALA A 302 -15.88 -21.36 19.63
CA ALA A 302 -17.01 -21.98 18.93
C ALA A 302 -18.27 -21.08 18.88
N ASP A 303 -18.35 -20.08 19.77
CA ASP A 303 -19.37 -19.03 19.84
C ASP A 303 -19.04 -17.80 18.98
N PHE A 304 -17.88 -17.78 18.30
CA PHE A 304 -17.56 -16.82 17.28
C PHE A 304 -18.36 -17.16 16.01
N GLU A 305 -19.64 -16.78 15.98
CA GLU A 305 -20.38 -16.72 14.72
C GLU A 305 -19.80 -15.60 13.86
N PRO A 306 -19.17 -15.89 12.71
CA PRO A 306 -18.90 -14.85 11.74
C PRO A 306 -20.26 -14.28 11.34
N VAL A 307 -20.48 -12.99 11.55
CA VAL A 307 -21.72 -12.34 11.17
C VAL A 307 -21.94 -12.57 9.68
N ARG A 308 -22.81 -13.52 9.32
CA ARG A 308 -23.20 -13.77 7.93
C ARG A 308 -24.07 -12.61 7.50
N LEU A 309 -23.44 -11.53 7.04
CA LEU A 309 -24.09 -10.64 6.11
C LEU A 309 -24.45 -11.48 4.89
N LYS A 310 -25.74 -11.81 4.75
CA LYS A 310 -26.30 -12.10 3.44
C LYS A 310 -26.14 -10.81 2.64
N LEU A 311 -25.02 -10.61 1.96
CA LEU A 311 -25.05 -9.89 0.69
C LEU A 311 -26.02 -10.70 -0.16
N GLN A 312 -27.25 -10.22 -0.27
CA GLN A 312 -28.28 -10.91 -1.01
C GLN A 312 -27.91 -10.82 -2.50
N GLN A 313 -27.36 -11.93 -3.02
CA GLN A 313 -27.32 -12.25 -4.46
C GLN A 313 -26.44 -11.36 -5.37
N PRO A 314 -26.19 -11.77 -6.64
CA PRO A 314 -25.25 -11.15 -7.58
C PRO A 314 -25.54 -9.69 -7.98
N ALA A 315 -26.53 -9.03 -7.38
CA ALA A 315 -26.91 -7.65 -7.68
C ALA A 315 -25.85 -6.60 -7.27
N ASP A 316 -24.81 -7.00 -6.51
CA ASP A 316 -23.68 -6.14 -6.12
C ASP A 316 -22.48 -6.20 -7.08
N ALA A 317 -22.47 -7.10 -8.08
CA ALA A 317 -21.52 -6.98 -9.20
C ALA A 317 -21.77 -5.67 -9.97
N ASP A 318 -23.05 -5.31 -10.07
CA ASP A 318 -23.56 -4.03 -10.54
C ASP A 318 -23.09 -2.86 -9.67
N LEU A 319 -22.85 -3.06 -8.36
CA LEU A 319 -22.34 -2.01 -7.46
C LEU A 319 -20.89 -1.65 -7.79
N PHE A 320 -20.02 -2.64 -8.03
CA PHE A 320 -18.64 -2.38 -8.47
C PHE A 320 -18.61 -1.67 -9.82
N GLU A 321 -19.48 -2.07 -10.75
CA GLU A 321 -19.60 -1.43 -12.06
C GLU A 321 -20.18 -0.02 -11.94
N LYS A 322 -21.20 0.20 -11.09
CA LYS A 322 -21.74 1.53 -10.75
C LYS A 322 -20.72 2.41 -10.05
N LEU A 323 -19.86 1.87 -9.18
CA LEU A 323 -18.79 2.62 -8.51
C LEU A 323 -17.70 3.04 -9.51
N ALA A 324 -17.34 2.16 -10.45
CA ALA A 324 -16.47 2.51 -11.56
C ALA A 324 -17.11 3.58 -12.49
N GLN A 325 -18.42 3.50 -12.72
CA GLN A 325 -19.18 4.49 -13.49
C GLN A 325 -19.32 5.84 -12.76
N LEU A 326 -19.50 5.84 -11.43
CA LEU A 326 -19.55 7.07 -10.61
C LEU A 326 -18.18 7.75 -10.53
N SER A 327 -17.09 6.98 -10.50
CA SER A 327 -15.73 7.53 -10.53
C SER A 327 -15.39 8.16 -11.90
N SER A 328 -15.96 7.64 -12.99
CA SER A 328 -15.67 8.08 -14.37
C SER A 328 -16.52 9.25 -14.86
N SER A 329 -17.75 9.39 -14.35
CA SER A 329 -18.70 10.46 -14.74
C SER A 329 -18.27 11.87 -14.30
N SER A 330 -17.20 12.00 -13.51
CA SER A 330 -16.59 13.29 -13.16
C SER A 330 -15.66 13.87 -14.25
N SER A 331 -15.37 13.12 -15.32
CA SER A 331 -14.36 13.49 -16.33
C SER A 331 -14.87 13.66 -17.77
N SER A 332 -16.17 13.57 -18.02
CA SER A 332 -16.71 13.75 -19.38
C SER A 332 -16.70 15.23 -19.79
N SER A 333 -15.63 15.67 -20.44
CA SER A 333 -15.63 16.89 -21.25
C SER A 333 -16.54 16.67 -22.46
N GLY A 334 -17.81 17.04 -22.36
CA GLY A 334 -18.75 17.04 -23.47
C GLY A 334 -18.30 18.01 -24.55
N SER A 335 -17.85 17.50 -25.69
CA SER A 335 -17.62 18.27 -26.90
C SER A 335 -18.94 18.39 -27.68
N ASP A 336 -19.88 19.18 -27.19
CA ASP A 336 -21.05 19.57 -27.99
C ASP A 336 -20.93 21.03 -28.42
N GLY A 337 -21.01 21.23 -29.73
CA GLY A 337 -20.73 22.48 -30.40
C GLY A 337 -21.82 23.54 -30.25
N CYS A 338 -21.36 24.77 -30.50
CA CYS A 338 -22.11 25.94 -30.96
C CYS A 338 -23.07 26.60 -29.96
N GLY A 339 -22.47 27.36 -29.04
CA GLY A 339 -23.11 28.49 -28.37
C GLY A 339 -22.06 29.53 -27.98
N GLU A 340 -21.82 30.52 -28.85
CA GLU A 340 -21.15 31.77 -28.48
C GLU A 340 -22.01 32.46 -27.41
N ASP A 341 -21.51 32.58 -26.17
CA ASP A 341 -21.54 33.81 -25.37
C ASP A 341 -21.35 33.59 -23.85
N THR A 342 -20.56 34.50 -23.27
CA THR A 342 -20.27 34.78 -21.85
C THR A 342 -19.16 33.97 -21.16
N GLY A 343 -17.99 34.61 -21.06
CA GLY A 343 -16.80 34.14 -20.38
C GLY A 343 -16.94 34.01 -18.87
N GLY A 344 -17.48 32.88 -18.42
CA GLY A 344 -17.19 32.36 -17.09
C GLY A 344 -15.85 31.65 -17.13
N SER A 345 -14.81 32.24 -16.54
CA SER A 345 -13.60 31.52 -16.15
C SER A 345 -14.05 30.40 -15.20
N SER A 346 -14.22 29.19 -15.73
CA SER A 346 -14.42 28.00 -14.92
C SER A 346 -13.22 27.94 -13.99
N SER A 347 -13.44 28.32 -12.73
CA SER A 347 -12.46 28.26 -11.67
C SER A 347 -11.88 26.86 -11.72
N SER A 348 -10.60 26.76 -12.07
CA SER A 348 -9.84 25.52 -12.10
C SER A 348 -10.22 24.72 -10.86
N ASN A 349 -11.04 23.67 -11.04
CA ASN A 349 -11.44 22.79 -9.94
C ASN A 349 -10.13 22.34 -9.29
N GLY A 350 -9.91 22.83 -8.06
CA GLY A 350 -8.59 23.00 -7.48
C GLY A 350 -7.85 21.68 -7.50
N GLN A 351 -6.93 21.53 -8.47
CA GLN A 351 -6.14 20.32 -8.55
C GLN A 351 -5.38 20.20 -7.22
N PRO A 352 -5.39 19.01 -6.63
CA PRO A 352 -4.67 18.76 -5.40
C PRO A 352 -3.20 19.11 -5.58
N GLN A 353 -2.64 19.74 -4.57
CA GLN A 353 -1.23 20.09 -4.55
C GLN A 353 -0.50 19.24 -3.53
N ARG A 354 0.64 18.70 -3.94
CA ARG A 354 1.56 17.98 -3.06
C ARG A 354 2.54 18.94 -2.41
N LEU A 355 2.59 18.90 -1.09
CA LEU A 355 3.65 19.48 -0.27
C LEU A 355 4.58 18.36 0.21
N THR A 356 5.88 18.65 0.30
CA THR A 356 6.83 17.72 0.89
C THR A 356 7.62 18.42 1.99
N TYR A 357 7.58 17.84 3.19
CA TYR A 357 8.37 18.30 4.33
C TYR A 357 9.48 17.30 4.57
N HIS A 358 10.72 17.79 4.68
CA HIS A 358 11.84 17.00 5.14
C HIS A 358 12.03 17.24 6.63
N VAL A 359 11.69 16.24 7.43
CA VAL A 359 11.81 16.30 8.88
C VAL A 359 13.11 15.63 9.31
N LEU A 360 14.01 16.46 9.84
CA LEU A 360 15.33 16.04 10.28
C LEU A 360 15.27 15.11 11.50
N PRO A 361 16.24 14.18 11.65
CA PRO A 361 16.31 13.29 12.80
C PRO A 361 16.23 14.01 14.15
N GLU A 362 16.88 15.16 14.30
CA GLU A 362 16.92 15.95 15.54
C GLU A 362 15.53 16.44 15.92
N ARG A 363 14.77 16.92 14.93
CA ARG A 363 13.40 17.40 15.12
C ARG A 363 12.45 16.26 15.48
N ILE A 364 12.60 15.09 14.87
CA ILE A 364 11.85 13.89 15.24
C ILE A 364 12.11 13.53 16.71
N GLN A 365 13.36 13.61 17.18
CA GLN A 365 13.70 13.32 18.58
C GLN A 365 13.17 14.39 19.55
N GLU A 366 13.13 15.65 19.13
CA GLU A 366 12.49 16.72 19.89
C GLU A 366 10.99 16.45 20.07
N LEU A 367 10.26 16.17 18.98
CA LEU A 367 8.83 15.85 19.02
C LEU A 367 8.53 14.61 19.88
N LYS A 368 9.42 13.60 19.86
CA LYS A 368 9.31 12.45 20.77
C LYS A 368 9.46 12.84 22.23
N ARG A 369 10.43 13.71 22.57
CA ARG A 369 10.63 14.18 23.94
C ARG A 369 9.43 15.00 24.43
N GLU A 370 8.88 15.86 23.58
CA GLU A 370 7.66 16.61 23.89
C GLU A 370 6.47 15.68 24.15
N ALA A 371 6.22 14.73 23.25
CA ALA A 371 5.14 13.74 23.43
C ALA A 371 5.32 12.91 24.71
N GLN A 372 6.55 12.53 25.05
CA GLN A 372 6.85 11.80 26.28
C GLN A 372 6.59 12.66 27.53
N ALA A 373 6.96 13.95 27.49
CA ALA A 373 6.70 14.88 28.58
C ALA A 373 5.19 15.08 28.82
N ASP A 374 4.41 15.22 27.74
CA ASP A 374 2.94 15.31 27.79
C ASP A 374 2.32 14.06 28.44
N ILE A 375 2.75 12.87 28.02
CA ILE A 375 2.27 11.60 28.58
C ILE A 375 2.63 11.48 30.07
N ALA A 376 3.84 11.88 30.45
CA ALA A 376 4.27 11.88 31.84
C ALA A 376 3.46 12.88 32.70
N ALA A 377 3.17 14.08 32.18
CA ALA A 377 2.34 15.08 32.85
C ALA A 377 0.91 14.58 33.04
N ALA A 378 0.30 13.96 32.02
CA ALA A 378 -1.02 13.37 32.11
C ALA A 378 -1.06 12.23 33.14
N ALA A 379 -0.06 11.34 33.14
CA ALA A 379 0.05 10.26 34.12
C ALA A 379 0.21 10.78 35.57
N ALA A 380 1.01 11.84 35.76
CA ALA A 380 1.16 12.49 37.07
C ALA A 380 -0.16 13.08 37.56
N ALA A 381 -0.90 13.78 36.69
CA ALA A 381 -2.22 14.33 37.00
C ALA A 381 -3.24 13.23 37.37
N SER A 382 -3.25 12.09 36.65
CA SER A 382 -4.12 10.96 36.98
C SER A 382 -3.72 10.27 38.30
N SER A 383 -2.42 10.11 38.57
CA SER A 383 -1.93 9.46 39.81
C SER A 383 -2.27 10.26 41.08
N ALA A 384 -2.38 11.59 40.98
CA ALA A 384 -2.84 12.42 42.08
C ALA A 384 -4.33 12.20 42.42
N SER A 385 -5.10 11.63 41.49
CA SER A 385 -6.53 11.36 41.64
C SER A 385 -6.88 9.89 41.93
N ALA A 386 -5.99 8.95 41.62
CA ALA A 386 -6.25 7.51 41.72
C ALA A 386 -5.31 6.84 42.73
N SER A 387 -5.87 6.33 43.83
CA SER A 387 -5.14 5.51 44.80
C SER A 387 -4.91 4.08 44.29
N ASN A 388 -3.64 3.69 44.11
CA ASN A 388 -3.13 2.31 44.08
C ASN A 388 -3.52 1.35 42.93
N ASP A 389 -3.28 1.71 41.67
CA ASP A 389 -3.26 0.70 40.58
C ASP A 389 -1.99 0.82 39.71
N SER A 390 -1.06 -0.13 39.84
CA SER A 390 0.35 0.00 39.44
C SER A 390 0.75 -0.77 38.16
N SER A 391 -0.18 -1.03 37.23
CA SER A 391 0.07 -1.96 36.11
C SER A 391 0.15 -1.35 34.68
N SER A 392 0.09 -0.02 34.51
CA SER A 392 -0.08 0.60 33.18
C SER A 392 1.18 1.14 32.48
N SER A 393 2.39 0.97 33.02
CA SER A 393 3.58 1.72 32.54
C SER A 393 4.09 1.32 31.15
N SER A 394 3.87 0.09 30.67
CA SER A 394 4.50 -0.41 29.42
C SER A 394 3.85 0.08 28.11
N SER A 395 2.63 0.60 28.14
CA SER A 395 1.92 1.06 26.93
C SER A 395 2.39 2.45 26.47
N SER A 396 2.82 3.29 27.41
CA SER A 396 3.21 4.68 27.18
C SER A 396 4.42 4.84 26.25
N SER A 397 5.47 4.03 26.43
CA SER A 397 6.69 4.11 25.62
C SER A 397 6.48 3.69 24.16
N ARG A 398 5.52 2.79 23.90
CA ARG A 398 5.17 2.31 22.55
C ARG A 398 4.40 3.34 21.74
N ALA A 399 3.81 4.35 22.38
CA ALA A 399 3.06 5.40 21.69
C ALA A 399 3.98 6.40 20.96
N CYS A 400 5.19 6.64 21.48
CA CYS A 400 6.11 7.67 20.99
C CYS A 400 7.01 7.20 19.83
N THR A 401 6.44 6.47 18.85
CA THR A 401 7.17 6.15 17.61
C THR A 401 7.32 7.41 16.75
N SER A 402 8.34 7.46 15.88
CA SER A 402 8.53 8.61 14.96
C SER A 402 7.29 8.84 14.10
N HIS A 403 6.64 7.76 13.67
CA HIS A 403 5.41 7.81 12.89
C HIS A 403 4.27 8.47 13.66
N ASN A 404 3.98 7.98 14.88
CA ASN A 404 2.87 8.49 15.68
C ASN A 404 3.03 9.94 16.09
N VAL A 405 4.24 10.37 16.50
CA VAL A 405 4.45 11.76 16.94
C VAL A 405 4.37 12.75 15.78
N LEU A 406 4.85 12.37 14.59
CA LEU A 406 4.72 13.22 13.40
C LEU A 406 3.28 13.30 12.93
N LEU A 407 2.58 12.16 12.91
CA LEU A 407 1.16 12.15 12.56
C LEU A 407 0.33 12.95 13.58
N ALA A 408 0.59 12.80 14.88
CA ALA A 408 -0.05 13.60 15.92
C ALA A 408 0.21 15.10 15.72
N ARG A 409 1.45 15.50 15.41
CA ARG A 409 1.78 16.91 15.13
C ARG A 409 1.06 17.43 13.90
N LEU A 410 1.06 16.65 12.82
CA LEU A 410 0.33 16.98 11.59
C LEU A 410 -1.16 17.13 11.84
N LEU A 411 -1.78 16.26 12.62
CA LEU A 411 -3.18 16.37 13.00
C LEU A 411 -3.48 17.64 13.78
N GLN A 412 -2.61 18.03 14.74
CA GLN A 412 -2.76 19.31 15.44
C GLN A 412 -2.69 20.51 14.50
N VAL A 413 -1.80 20.47 13.51
CA VAL A 413 -1.69 21.52 12.48
C VAL A 413 -2.94 21.52 11.59
N PHE A 414 -3.36 20.34 11.14
CA PHE A 414 -4.44 20.16 10.18
C PHE A 414 -5.81 20.56 10.74
N CYS A 415 -6.07 20.23 11.99
CA CYS A 415 -7.31 20.59 12.66
C CYS A 415 -7.32 22.04 13.17
N ALA A 416 -6.18 22.72 13.11
CA ALA A 416 -6.08 24.17 13.36
C ALA A 416 -6.18 24.99 12.07
N LEU A 417 -6.46 24.37 10.92
CA LEU A 417 -6.70 25.12 9.69
C LEU A 417 -8.06 25.83 9.76
N PRO A 418 -8.15 27.08 9.26
CA PRO A 418 -9.42 27.80 9.17
C PRO A 418 -10.49 26.96 8.46
N GLY A 419 -11.68 26.86 9.06
CA GLY A 419 -12.79 26.04 8.55
C GLY A 419 -12.77 24.57 8.98
N ARG A 420 -11.68 24.08 9.57
CA ARG A 420 -11.57 22.73 10.15
C ARG A 420 -11.59 22.72 11.68
N GLU A 421 -11.45 23.88 12.30
CA GLU A 421 -11.45 24.04 13.76
C GLU A 421 -12.77 23.54 14.38
N GLY A 422 -12.64 22.68 15.39
CA GLY A 422 -13.79 22.15 16.15
C GLY A 422 -14.62 21.09 15.41
N LEU A 423 -14.30 20.78 14.16
CA LEU A 423 -14.92 19.65 13.46
C LEU A 423 -14.24 18.34 13.89
N PRO A 424 -14.99 17.25 14.09
CA PRO A 424 -14.39 15.93 14.25
C PRO A 424 -13.69 15.54 12.95
N HIS A 425 -12.48 15.02 13.06
CA HIS A 425 -11.74 14.47 11.93
C HIS A 425 -11.51 12.98 12.16
N ASP A 426 -11.89 12.18 11.17
CA ASP A 426 -11.51 10.78 11.16
C ASP A 426 -10.11 10.65 10.56
N VAL A 427 -9.29 9.81 11.17
CA VAL A 427 -7.92 9.57 10.69
C VAL A 427 -7.77 8.09 10.38
N ALA A 428 -7.62 7.78 9.10
CA ALA A 428 -7.32 6.43 8.64
C ALA A 428 -5.80 6.23 8.60
N VAL A 429 -5.31 5.25 9.36
CA VAL A 429 -3.91 4.85 9.42
C VAL A 429 -3.75 3.46 8.86
N SER A 430 -3.05 3.35 7.73
CA SER A 430 -2.71 2.04 7.18
C SER A 430 -1.56 1.39 7.95
N ALA A 431 -1.73 0.12 8.33
CA ALA A 431 -0.74 -0.67 9.04
C ALA A 431 -0.40 -1.94 8.24
N ASP A 432 0.89 -2.22 8.05
CA ASP A 432 1.34 -3.48 7.44
C ASP A 432 1.14 -4.65 8.41
N MET A 433 0.35 -5.63 7.97
CA MET A 433 -0.06 -6.75 8.78
C MET A 433 0.89 -7.94 8.71
N ARG A 434 1.91 -7.93 7.82
CA ARG A 434 2.89 -9.04 7.70
C ARG A 434 3.64 -9.28 9.01
N ALA A 435 4.18 -8.22 9.62
CA ALA A 435 4.91 -8.34 10.88
C ALA A 435 4.01 -8.82 12.04
N LYS A 436 2.75 -8.38 12.06
CA LYS A 436 1.78 -8.82 13.07
C LYS A 436 1.39 -10.27 12.88
N LEU A 437 1.16 -10.70 11.63
CA LEU A 437 0.92 -12.08 11.27
C LEU A 437 2.08 -12.97 11.70
N LEU A 438 3.33 -12.53 11.46
CA LEU A 438 4.52 -13.24 11.93
C LEU A 438 4.49 -13.43 13.45
N LEU A 439 4.22 -12.37 14.21
CA LEU A 439 4.14 -12.45 15.67
C LEU A 439 3.03 -13.39 16.17
N LEU A 440 1.85 -13.35 15.54
CA LEU A 440 0.73 -14.23 15.90
C LEU A 440 1.01 -15.70 15.56
N GLN A 441 1.87 -15.94 14.58
CA GLN A 441 2.07 -17.25 13.99
C GLN A 441 3.44 -17.87 14.29
N GLN A 442 4.28 -17.23 15.12
CA GLN A 442 5.56 -17.81 15.57
C GLN A 442 5.39 -19.21 16.16
N GLN A 443 4.21 -19.53 16.70
CA GLN A 443 3.90 -20.85 17.26
C GLN A 443 3.48 -21.90 16.20
N TYR A 444 3.13 -21.49 14.98
CA TYR A 444 2.46 -22.35 14.00
C TYR A 444 3.16 -22.41 12.63
N LEU A 445 3.95 -21.39 12.29
CA LEU A 445 4.67 -21.34 11.02
C LEU A 445 6.12 -21.76 11.21
N SER A 446 6.60 -22.61 10.30
CA SER A 446 8.03 -22.90 10.19
C SER A 446 8.82 -21.64 9.87
N GLU A 447 10.12 -21.60 10.20
CA GLU A 447 10.99 -20.47 9.85
C GLU A 447 10.95 -20.14 8.36
N GLN A 448 10.85 -21.16 7.49
CA GLN A 448 10.71 -20.98 6.05
C GLN A 448 9.40 -20.24 5.70
N GLN A 449 8.28 -20.60 6.33
CA GLN A 449 7.00 -19.92 6.11
C GLN A 449 7.01 -18.48 6.65
N GLN A 450 7.73 -18.24 7.76
CA GLN A 450 7.92 -16.89 8.29
C GLN A 450 8.71 -16.02 7.29
N GLN A 451 9.78 -16.56 6.71
CA GLN A 451 10.52 -15.87 5.65
C GLN A 451 9.65 -15.62 4.41
N GLN A 452 8.83 -16.60 4.00
CA GLN A 452 7.89 -16.46 2.89
C GLN A 452 6.84 -15.37 3.14
N LEU A 453 6.33 -15.26 4.37
CA LEU A 453 5.35 -14.23 4.73
C LEU A 453 5.97 -12.82 4.72
N GLY A 454 7.21 -12.68 5.19
CA GLY A 454 7.95 -11.41 5.08
C GLY A 454 8.18 -10.98 3.63
N ALA A 455 8.27 -11.95 2.72
CA ALA A 455 8.38 -11.74 1.27
C ALA A 455 7.04 -11.86 0.53
N ALA A 456 5.90 -11.92 1.23
CA ALA A 456 4.62 -12.15 0.57
C ALA A 456 4.21 -10.93 -0.27
N PHE A 457 3.93 -11.18 -1.55
CA PHE A 457 3.52 -10.18 -2.52
C PHE A 457 2.00 -10.16 -2.68
N GLY A 458 1.40 -8.99 -2.49
CA GLY A 458 -0.05 -8.78 -2.41
C GLY A 458 -0.41 -7.78 -1.30
N ASN A 459 -1.69 -7.52 -1.10
CA ASN A 459 -2.14 -6.57 -0.08
C ASN A 459 -2.20 -7.22 1.31
N PHE A 460 -1.44 -6.66 2.26
CA PHE A 460 -1.49 -7.00 3.68
C PHE A 460 -1.55 -5.73 4.52
N PHE A 461 -2.64 -4.97 4.39
CA PHE A 461 -2.84 -3.78 5.20
C PHE A 461 -4.12 -3.89 6.03
N ALA A 462 -4.10 -3.28 7.21
CA ALA A 462 -5.28 -2.94 7.98
C ALA A 462 -5.44 -1.41 7.96
N SER A 463 -6.69 -0.94 7.89
CA SER A 463 -6.99 0.47 8.17
C SER A 463 -7.41 0.61 9.63
N ALA A 464 -6.62 1.33 10.41
CA ALA A 464 -6.96 1.73 11.75
C ALA A 464 -7.57 3.13 11.71
N ILE A 465 -8.79 3.27 12.21
CA ILE A 465 -9.49 4.56 12.23
C ILE A 465 -9.43 5.11 13.64
N LEU A 466 -8.91 6.34 13.76
CA LEU A 466 -9.13 7.18 14.92
C LEU A 466 -10.37 8.03 14.63
N GLU A 467 -11.47 7.68 15.28
CA GLU A 467 -12.76 8.34 15.14
C GLU A 467 -12.81 9.59 16.02
N ASP A 468 -13.50 10.63 15.55
CA ASP A 468 -13.79 11.85 16.30
C ASP A 468 -12.55 12.48 16.95
N ALA A 469 -11.41 12.50 16.23
CA ALA A 469 -10.26 13.23 16.73
C ALA A 469 -10.66 14.72 16.82
N VAL A 470 -10.55 15.29 18.01
CA VAL A 470 -10.74 16.74 18.26
C VAL A 470 -9.41 17.33 18.75
N PRO A 471 -8.42 17.58 17.86
CA PRO A 471 -7.06 17.88 18.27
C PRO A 471 -6.87 19.26 18.89
N GLY A 472 -7.89 20.13 18.83
CA GLY A 472 -7.79 21.53 19.27
C GLY A 472 -7.37 21.69 20.73
N SER A 473 -7.66 20.72 21.59
CA SER A 473 -7.26 20.71 23.00
C SER A 473 -6.28 19.61 23.38
N SER A 474 -6.07 18.61 22.53
CA SER A 474 -5.24 17.46 22.89
C SER A 474 -3.75 17.77 22.78
N SER A 475 -3.02 17.38 23.81
CA SER A 475 -1.55 17.45 23.81
C SER A 475 -0.94 16.53 22.74
N LEU A 476 0.32 16.75 22.37
CA LEU A 476 0.98 15.94 21.35
C LEU A 476 1.08 14.47 21.81
N GLY A 477 1.41 14.28 23.08
CA GLY A 477 1.48 12.96 23.71
C GLY A 477 0.14 12.23 23.73
N GLU A 478 -0.95 12.93 24.03
CA GLU A 478 -2.30 12.36 24.06
C GLU A 478 -2.71 11.84 22.68
N LEU A 479 -2.54 12.65 21.62
CA LEU A 479 -2.85 12.23 20.26
C LEU A 479 -1.98 11.05 19.80
N ALA A 480 -0.69 11.05 20.14
CA ALA A 480 0.20 9.92 19.82
C ALA A 480 -0.25 8.61 20.50
N VAL A 481 -0.76 8.68 21.73
CA VAL A 481 -1.35 7.53 22.45
C VAL A 481 -2.66 7.09 21.79
N GLN A 482 -3.55 8.02 21.44
CA GLN A 482 -4.81 7.71 20.77
C GLN A 482 -4.58 7.04 19.41
N LEU A 483 -3.65 7.55 18.60
CA LEU A 483 -3.23 6.96 17.34
C LEU A 483 -2.68 5.54 17.54
N ARG A 484 -1.79 5.36 18.53
CA ARG A 484 -1.25 4.03 18.84
C ARG A 484 -2.37 3.05 19.22
N ALA A 485 -3.29 3.48 20.06
CA ALA A 485 -4.43 2.67 20.48
C ALA A 485 -5.35 2.34 19.28
N ALA A 486 -5.58 3.28 18.37
CA ALA A 486 -6.34 3.04 17.15
C ALA A 486 -5.65 1.98 16.27
N VAL A 487 -4.33 2.09 16.05
CA VAL A 487 -3.54 1.09 15.31
C VAL A 487 -3.57 -0.28 15.97
N ASP A 488 -3.40 -0.35 17.29
CA ASP A 488 -3.46 -1.59 18.04
C ASP A 488 -4.85 -2.25 17.92
N ARG A 489 -5.93 -1.49 18.09
CA ARG A 489 -7.32 -1.96 17.88
C ARG A 489 -7.56 -2.42 16.44
N GLY A 490 -7.17 -1.63 15.46
CA GLY A 490 -7.30 -1.97 14.03
C GLY A 490 -6.58 -3.29 13.70
N SER A 491 -5.37 -3.47 14.21
CA SER A 491 -4.60 -4.70 14.01
C SER A 491 -5.22 -5.95 14.66
N GLN A 492 -5.94 -5.79 15.77
CA GLN A 492 -6.65 -6.88 16.45
C GLN A 492 -7.90 -7.31 15.69
N LEU A 493 -8.58 -6.37 15.03
CA LEU A 493 -9.79 -6.62 14.25
C LEU A 493 -9.48 -7.21 12.87
N TRP A 494 -8.27 -7.05 12.35
CA TRP A 494 -7.91 -7.47 11.00
C TRP A 494 -8.09 -8.97 10.72
N LEU A 495 -7.75 -9.85 11.67
CA LEU A 495 -7.90 -11.30 11.47
C LEU A 495 -9.40 -11.74 11.49
N PRO A 496 -10.22 -11.27 12.44
CA PRO A 496 -11.68 -11.34 12.33
C PRO A 496 -12.22 -10.85 10.98
N ASP A 497 -11.79 -9.66 10.53
CA ASP A 497 -12.24 -9.04 9.28
C ASP A 497 -11.87 -9.94 8.07
N LEU A 498 -10.67 -10.51 8.04
CA LEU A 498 -10.22 -11.45 7.01
C LEU A 498 -11.08 -12.72 6.98
N SER A 499 -11.40 -13.27 8.16
CA SER A 499 -12.22 -14.49 8.29
C SER A 499 -13.65 -14.28 7.79
N TRP A 500 -14.20 -13.10 8.07
CA TRP A 500 -15.51 -12.62 7.63
C TRP A 500 -15.53 -12.38 6.13
N ALA A 501 -14.58 -11.61 5.61
CA ALA A 501 -14.53 -11.22 4.21
C ALA A 501 -14.35 -12.46 3.30
N SER A 502 -13.59 -13.46 3.76
CA SER A 502 -13.46 -14.76 3.10
C SER A 502 -14.77 -15.58 3.10
N GLY A 503 -15.60 -15.43 4.13
CA GLY A 503 -16.94 -16.06 4.22
C GLY A 503 -17.97 -15.38 3.30
N VAL A 504 -17.92 -14.06 3.18
CA VAL A 504 -18.85 -13.26 2.35
C VAL A 504 -18.49 -13.34 0.87
N MET A 505 -17.19 -13.31 0.51
CA MET A 505 -16.72 -13.44 -0.87
C MET A 505 -16.82 -14.87 -1.42
N GLY A 506 -17.48 -15.78 -0.71
CA GLY A 506 -17.73 -17.14 -1.19
C GLY A 506 -16.45 -17.95 -1.40
N ILE A 507 -15.39 -17.71 -0.62
CA ILE A 507 -14.26 -18.66 -0.51
C ILE A 507 -14.75 -19.85 0.32
N SER A 508 -15.77 -20.54 -0.18
CA SER A 508 -16.13 -21.88 0.24
C SER A 508 -15.04 -22.79 -0.28
N HIS A 509 -14.07 -23.08 0.59
CA HIS A 509 -13.04 -24.10 0.36
C HIS A 509 -13.65 -25.45 -0.10
N ALA A 510 -14.93 -25.67 0.19
CA ALA A 510 -15.80 -26.76 -0.29
C ALA A 510 -15.79 -26.98 -1.81
N ALA A 511 -15.50 -25.96 -2.62
CA ALA A 511 -15.47 -26.09 -4.08
C ALA A 511 -14.08 -26.49 -4.65
N LEU A 512 -13.01 -26.36 -3.86
CA LEU A 512 -11.63 -26.69 -4.30
C LEU A 512 -11.17 -28.08 -3.85
N THR A 513 -11.77 -28.62 -2.80
CA THR A 513 -11.68 -30.04 -2.44
C THR A 513 -13.00 -30.68 -2.85
N GLY A 514 -13.05 -31.38 -3.99
CA GLY A 514 -14.28 -31.95 -4.58
C GLY A 514 -15.04 -32.98 -3.72
N ASP A 515 -14.78 -33.05 -2.41
CA ASP A 515 -15.37 -34.00 -1.47
C ASP A 515 -16.69 -33.49 -0.85
N GLU A 516 -16.83 -32.20 -0.56
CA GLU A 516 -18.07 -31.69 0.09
C GLU A 516 -19.25 -31.58 -0.88
N CYS A 517 -18.99 -31.30 -2.17
CA CYS A 517 -20.04 -31.28 -3.18
C CYS A 517 -20.64 -32.68 -3.39
N ASN A 518 -19.83 -33.74 -3.28
CA ASN A 518 -20.32 -35.11 -3.27
C ASN A 518 -21.13 -35.44 -2.02
N HIS A 519 -20.73 -34.91 -0.85
CA HIS A 519 -21.47 -35.15 0.40
C HIS A 519 -22.84 -34.46 0.40
N HIS A 520 -22.96 -33.22 -0.07
CA HIS A 520 -24.27 -32.55 -0.17
C HIS A 520 -25.14 -33.15 -1.28
N HIS A 521 -24.58 -33.57 -2.42
CA HIS A 521 -25.35 -34.24 -3.46
C HIS A 521 -25.81 -35.64 -3.01
N GLN A 522 -24.98 -36.37 -2.25
CA GLN A 522 -25.33 -37.65 -1.66
C GLN A 522 -26.37 -37.52 -0.54
N GLN A 523 -26.30 -36.45 0.26
CA GLN A 523 -27.29 -36.18 1.31
C GLN A 523 -28.65 -35.73 0.72
N GLN A 524 -28.65 -34.95 -0.37
CA GLN A 524 -29.88 -34.64 -1.12
C GLN A 524 -30.47 -35.89 -1.80
N GLN A 525 -29.64 -36.77 -2.36
CA GLN A 525 -30.12 -38.05 -2.92
C GLN A 525 -30.69 -38.96 -1.83
N GLN A 526 -30.12 -38.97 -0.62
CA GLN A 526 -30.67 -39.74 0.51
C GLN A 526 -31.97 -39.14 1.04
N GLN A 527 -32.13 -37.81 1.05
CA GLN A 527 -33.40 -37.17 1.41
C GLN A 527 -34.49 -37.42 0.37
N GLN A 528 -34.18 -37.35 -0.92
CA GLN A 528 -35.14 -37.67 -1.98
C GLN A 528 -35.54 -39.15 -1.96
N GLN A 529 -34.62 -40.06 -1.65
CA GLN A 529 -34.95 -41.47 -1.45
C GLN A 529 -35.80 -41.72 -0.20
N ALA A 530 -35.65 -40.92 0.86
CA ALA A 530 -36.50 -41.02 2.05
C ALA A 530 -37.92 -40.50 1.81
N GLU A 531 -38.07 -39.45 1.00
CA GLU A 531 -39.38 -38.90 0.62
C GLU A 531 -40.16 -39.83 -0.34
N ASP A 532 -39.47 -40.47 -1.29
CA ASP A 532 -40.10 -41.47 -2.19
C ASP A 532 -40.58 -42.72 -1.45
N VAL A 533 -39.94 -43.09 -0.33
CA VAL A 533 -40.39 -44.22 0.52
C VAL A 533 -41.61 -43.85 1.36
N LEU A 534 -41.79 -42.57 1.69
CA LEU A 534 -42.92 -42.08 2.49
C LEU A 534 -44.15 -41.69 1.64
N GLY A 535 -43.99 -41.54 0.33
CA GLY A 535 -45.07 -41.18 -0.61
C GLY A 535 -46.02 -42.32 -1.02
N ALA A 536 -45.75 -43.57 -0.63
CA ALA A 536 -46.52 -44.74 -1.06
C ALA A 536 -47.32 -45.41 0.07
N VAL A 537 -48.27 -44.69 0.68
CA VAL A 537 -49.32 -45.30 1.50
C VAL A 537 -50.69 -44.76 1.08
N PRO A 538 -51.58 -45.57 0.47
CA PRO A 538 -52.93 -45.14 0.14
C PRO A 538 -53.82 -45.08 1.40
N PRO A 539 -54.85 -44.22 1.44
CA PRO A 539 -55.67 -44.04 2.62
C PRO A 539 -56.72 -45.16 2.71
N SER A 540 -56.71 -45.93 3.80
CA SER A 540 -57.84 -46.75 4.19
C SER A 540 -58.31 -46.43 5.62
N SER A 541 -59.53 -45.93 5.67
CA SER A 541 -60.57 -46.13 6.70
C SER A 541 -60.23 -46.03 8.19
N SER A 542 -60.78 -44.95 8.78
CA SER A 542 -61.65 -44.90 9.97
C SER A 542 -61.20 -45.46 11.33
N ALA A 543 -61.42 -44.60 12.33
CA ALA A 543 -61.59 -44.85 13.76
C ALA A 543 -60.32 -44.86 14.63
N GLY A 544 -60.24 -43.87 15.54
CA GLY A 544 -59.25 -43.89 16.62
C GLY A 544 -58.79 -42.53 17.12
N ALA A 545 -59.68 -41.55 17.26
CA ALA A 545 -59.41 -40.36 18.06
C ALA A 545 -59.36 -40.75 19.54
N THR A 546 -58.24 -40.44 20.23
CA THR A 546 -58.09 -40.08 21.67
C THR A 546 -56.71 -40.46 22.24
N ALA A 547 -55.62 -39.91 21.70
CA ALA A 547 -54.30 -39.98 22.37
C ALA A 547 -53.33 -38.82 22.01
N ALA A 548 -53.82 -37.72 21.41
CA ALA A 548 -52.96 -36.65 20.90
C ALA A 548 -53.16 -35.28 21.60
N ALA A 549 -53.90 -35.23 22.72
CA ALA A 549 -54.20 -33.96 23.41
C ALA A 549 -53.39 -33.72 24.70
N ALA A 550 -52.65 -34.71 25.21
CA ALA A 550 -51.92 -34.58 26.48
C ALA A 550 -50.42 -34.25 26.33
N ALA A 551 -49.86 -34.33 25.12
CA ALA A 551 -48.45 -33.98 24.87
C ALA A 551 -48.23 -32.50 24.46
N ALA A 552 -49.30 -31.74 24.21
CA ALA A 552 -49.21 -30.35 23.74
C ALA A 552 -49.19 -29.29 24.85
N ALA A 553 -49.36 -29.67 26.13
CA ALA A 553 -49.50 -28.73 27.24
C ALA A 553 -48.26 -28.58 28.14
N ALA A 554 -47.17 -29.31 27.87
CA ALA A 554 -45.92 -29.24 28.64
C ALA A 554 -44.75 -28.56 27.89
N GLY A 555 -45.02 -27.95 26.72
CA GLY A 555 -44.00 -27.42 25.81
C GLY A 555 -43.99 -25.89 25.64
N THR A 556 -44.67 -25.12 26.50
CA THR A 556 -44.84 -23.67 26.31
C THR A 556 -43.95 -22.79 27.20
N GLY A 557 -43.02 -23.38 27.96
CA GLY A 557 -42.11 -22.63 28.84
C GLY A 557 -40.73 -22.28 28.26
N SER A 558 -40.40 -22.73 27.04
CA SER A 558 -39.04 -22.60 26.46
C SER A 558 -38.90 -21.52 25.39
N CYS A 559 -40.01 -20.99 24.86
CA CYS A 559 -39.97 -20.07 23.72
C CYS A 559 -39.54 -18.65 24.10
N GLU A 560 -39.79 -18.19 25.34
CA GLU A 560 -39.40 -16.84 25.77
C GLU A 560 -37.90 -16.72 26.00
N GLY A 561 -37.26 -17.77 26.54
CA GLY A 561 -35.80 -17.83 26.69
C GLY A 561 -35.08 -17.84 25.34
N GLU A 562 -35.58 -18.62 24.39
CA GLU A 562 -35.04 -18.66 23.02
C GLU A 562 -35.28 -17.35 22.27
N GLN A 563 -36.44 -16.71 22.41
CA GLN A 563 -36.69 -15.38 21.83
C GLN A 563 -35.79 -14.31 22.45
N GLN A 564 -35.58 -14.33 23.76
CA GLN A 564 -34.74 -13.32 24.43
C GLN A 564 -33.26 -13.54 24.09
N GLN A 565 -32.79 -14.79 24.02
CA GLN A 565 -31.44 -15.12 23.58
C GLN A 565 -31.23 -14.79 22.09
N GLN A 566 -32.22 -15.05 21.23
CA GLN A 566 -32.18 -14.69 19.82
C GLN A 566 -32.23 -13.17 19.62
N GLN A 567 -32.97 -12.42 20.43
CA GLN A 567 -33.01 -10.96 20.39
C GLN A 567 -31.72 -10.34 20.92
N GLN A 568 -31.08 -10.95 21.94
CA GLN A 568 -29.77 -10.53 22.44
C GLN A 568 -28.65 -10.85 21.44
N GLN A 569 -28.69 -12.02 20.80
CA GLN A 569 -27.81 -12.35 19.67
C GLN A 569 -28.05 -11.40 18.50
N GLN A 570 -29.30 -11.08 18.15
CA GLN A 570 -29.60 -10.11 17.10
C GLN A 570 -29.08 -8.71 17.45
N GLN A 571 -29.18 -8.26 18.71
CA GLN A 571 -28.63 -6.98 19.14
C GLN A 571 -27.09 -6.96 19.17
N VAL A 572 -26.44 -8.05 19.59
CA VAL A 572 -24.96 -8.18 19.54
C VAL A 572 -24.49 -8.23 18.09
N THR A 573 -25.16 -8.99 17.24
CA THR A 573 -24.92 -9.05 15.79
C THR A 573 -25.18 -7.68 15.14
N TRP A 574 -26.23 -6.95 15.52
CA TRP A 574 -26.49 -5.58 15.06
C TRP A 574 -25.42 -4.59 15.50
N ARG A 575 -24.97 -4.64 16.78
CA ARG A 575 -23.88 -3.78 17.27
C ARG A 575 -22.55 -4.10 16.59
N ARG A 576 -22.28 -5.38 16.27
CA ARG A 576 -21.10 -5.82 15.51
C ARG A 576 -21.18 -5.42 14.03
N LEU A 577 -22.37 -5.49 13.42
CA LEU A 577 -22.67 -4.95 12.08
C LEU A 577 -22.42 -3.44 12.02
N HIS A 578 -22.87 -2.71 13.03
CA HIS A 578 -22.63 -1.28 13.18
C HIS A 578 -21.17 -0.92 13.48
N ALA A 579 -20.29 -1.88 13.82
CA ALA A 579 -18.87 -1.63 14.02
C ALA A 579 -18.02 -1.95 12.76
N MET A 580 -18.52 -2.81 11.86
CA MET A 580 -17.81 -3.24 10.64
C MET A 580 -18.33 -2.56 9.36
N GLY A 581 -19.65 -2.34 9.25
CA GLY A 581 -20.29 -1.59 8.16
C GLY A 581 -19.82 -0.14 8.02
N PRO A 582 -19.50 0.60 9.11
CA PRO A 582 -18.98 1.95 8.99
C PRO A 582 -17.65 1.99 8.27
N ARG A 583 -16.78 0.98 8.31
CA ARG A 583 -15.45 1.13 7.68
C ARG A 583 -15.51 1.14 6.16
N PHE A 584 -16.35 0.28 5.58
CA PHE A 584 -16.63 0.27 4.15
C PHE A 584 -17.44 1.50 3.74
N LEU A 585 -18.45 1.88 4.53
CA LEU A 585 -19.23 3.11 4.31
C LEU A 585 -18.40 4.38 4.52
N LEU A 586 -17.41 4.37 5.41
CA LEU A 586 -16.47 5.46 5.67
C LEU A 586 -15.51 5.58 4.51
N GLN A 587 -14.97 4.47 4.00
CA GLN A 587 -14.20 4.46 2.75
C GLN A 587 -15.02 5.01 1.58
N GLN A 588 -16.30 4.65 1.51
CA GLN A 588 -17.22 5.18 0.50
C GLN A 588 -17.55 6.66 0.72
N GLN A 589 -17.78 7.10 1.96
CA GLN A 589 -18.06 8.49 2.32
C GLN A 589 -16.82 9.38 2.10
N MET A 590 -15.63 8.86 2.36
CA MET A 590 -14.35 9.48 1.99
C MET A 590 -14.25 9.62 0.47
N GLN A 591 -14.54 8.57 -0.30
CA GLN A 591 -14.57 8.63 -1.77
C GLN A 591 -15.61 9.63 -2.30
N LEU A 592 -16.71 9.82 -1.59
CA LEU A 592 -17.75 10.81 -1.92
C LEU A 592 -17.46 12.22 -1.38
N GLY A 593 -16.32 12.44 -0.70
CA GLY A 593 -15.96 13.73 -0.11
C GLY A 593 -16.88 14.18 1.04
N LEU A 594 -17.67 13.27 1.62
CA LEU A 594 -18.66 13.56 2.66
C LEU A 594 -18.05 13.66 4.07
N LEU A 595 -16.83 13.16 4.25
CA LEU A 595 -16.10 13.21 5.51
C LEU A 595 -14.73 13.83 5.31
N ALA A 596 -14.39 14.79 6.15
CA ALA A 596 -13.04 15.34 6.28
C ALA A 596 -12.15 14.28 6.95
N SER A 597 -11.70 13.29 6.18
CA SER A 597 -10.86 12.22 6.68
C SER A 597 -9.42 12.41 6.22
N LEU A 598 -8.46 12.26 7.15
CA LEU A 598 -7.05 12.18 6.82
C LEU A 598 -6.65 10.74 6.60
N SER A 599 -6.37 10.39 5.34
CA SER A 599 -5.77 9.09 5.01
C SER A 599 -4.26 9.15 5.14
N THR A 600 -3.68 8.16 5.83
CA THR A 600 -2.25 8.13 6.12
C THR A 600 -1.65 6.77 5.78
N THR A 601 -0.47 6.80 5.16
CA THR A 601 0.26 5.59 4.83
C THR A 601 1.75 5.76 4.99
N GLN A 602 2.41 4.65 5.32
CA GLN A 602 3.85 4.60 5.49
C GLN A 602 4.47 3.84 4.32
N TRP A 603 5.51 4.43 3.74
CA TRP A 603 6.41 3.79 2.80
C TRP A 603 7.74 3.45 3.50
N PRO A 604 7.90 2.22 4.02
CA PRO A 604 9.10 1.83 4.75
C PRO A 604 10.23 1.42 3.78
N LEU A 605 10.83 2.39 3.09
CA LEU A 605 11.93 2.15 2.15
C LEU A 605 13.28 2.17 2.89
N ASP A 606 14.04 1.08 2.81
CA ASP A 606 15.46 1.04 3.15
C ASP A 606 16.25 1.24 1.85
N TYR A 607 16.77 2.44 1.62
CA TYR A 607 17.42 2.77 0.35
C TYR A 607 18.61 1.86 0.02
N ALA A 608 19.38 1.43 1.02
CA ALA A 608 20.54 0.58 0.80
C ALA A 608 20.12 -0.84 0.43
N ALA A 609 19.08 -1.37 1.07
CA ALA A 609 18.59 -2.72 0.80
C ALA A 609 17.66 -2.81 -0.41
N ASP A 610 16.85 -1.78 -0.65
CA ASP A 610 15.71 -1.83 -1.56
C ASP A 610 15.94 -1.06 -2.86
N ALA A 611 16.75 0.00 -2.85
CA ALA A 611 16.86 0.95 -3.96
C ALA A 611 18.31 1.21 -4.40
N CYS A 612 19.23 0.30 -4.08
CA CYS A 612 20.64 0.41 -4.43
C CYS A 612 20.92 -0.26 -5.78
N PHE A 613 21.14 0.54 -6.82
CA PHE A 613 21.48 0.05 -8.16
C PHE A 613 22.99 0.13 -8.36
N ALA A 614 23.66 -1.02 -8.39
CA ALA A 614 25.12 -1.11 -8.58
C ALA A 614 25.95 -0.28 -7.57
N GLY A 615 25.52 -0.25 -6.30
CA GLY A 615 26.18 0.52 -5.23
C GLY A 615 25.73 1.97 -5.13
N GLN A 616 24.89 2.43 -6.07
CA GLN A 616 24.39 3.79 -6.08
C GLN A 616 23.08 3.92 -5.29
N LEU A 617 23.04 4.89 -4.38
CA LEU A 617 21.82 5.28 -3.65
C LEU A 617 21.10 6.42 -4.38
N PRO A 618 19.76 6.49 -4.30
CA PRO A 618 19.03 7.60 -4.87
C PRO A 618 19.33 8.90 -4.12
N LEU A 619 19.42 10.00 -4.86
CA LEU A 619 19.56 11.35 -4.33
C LEU A 619 18.21 11.91 -3.86
N LEU A 620 17.13 11.43 -4.47
CA LEU A 620 15.77 11.87 -4.20
C LEU A 620 14.79 10.71 -4.41
N ALA A 621 13.74 10.68 -3.60
CA ALA A 621 12.64 9.74 -3.73
C ALA A 621 11.31 10.46 -3.56
N VAL A 622 10.36 10.17 -4.46
CA VAL A 622 9.06 10.84 -4.49
C VAL A 622 7.94 9.82 -4.74
N PRO A 623 7.02 9.61 -3.78
CA PRO A 623 5.78 8.87 -4.01
C PRO A 623 4.77 9.69 -4.80
N SER A 624 3.91 9.00 -5.54
CA SER A 624 2.65 9.56 -6.07
C SER A 624 1.60 8.47 -6.29
N PHE A 625 0.41 8.89 -6.69
CA PHE A 625 -0.69 8.03 -7.12
C PHE A 625 -1.19 8.48 -8.48
N SER A 626 -1.62 7.54 -9.33
CA SER A 626 -2.05 7.86 -10.71
C SER A 626 -3.38 8.60 -10.83
N GLN A 627 -4.17 8.64 -9.77
CA GLN A 627 -5.47 9.32 -9.75
C GLN A 627 -5.56 10.19 -8.52
N PRO A 628 -6.22 11.36 -8.64
CA PRO A 628 -6.49 12.18 -7.48
C PRO A 628 -7.31 11.37 -6.47
N GLN A 629 -6.71 11.05 -5.33
CA GLN A 629 -7.40 10.39 -4.24
C GLN A 629 -8.38 11.39 -3.59
N PRO A 630 -9.42 10.95 -2.87
CA PRO A 630 -10.10 11.85 -1.95
C PRO A 630 -9.07 12.42 -0.96
N TYR A 631 -8.84 13.73 -1.03
CA TYR A 631 -7.89 14.46 -0.18
C TYR A 631 -8.56 14.87 1.12
N PRO A 632 -7.81 14.99 2.23
CA PRO A 632 -6.35 15.00 2.37
C PRO A 632 -5.66 13.61 2.45
N LEU A 633 -4.47 13.48 1.85
CA LEU A 633 -3.64 12.27 1.87
C LEU A 633 -2.22 12.56 2.39
N LEU A 634 -1.74 11.70 3.29
CA LEU A 634 -0.39 11.76 3.87
C LEU A 634 0.40 10.47 3.57
N VAL A 635 1.58 10.61 2.98
CA VAL A 635 2.55 9.51 2.82
C VAL A 635 3.82 9.86 3.59
N MET A 636 4.23 8.97 4.49
CA MET A 636 5.50 9.09 5.23
C MET A 636 6.54 8.14 4.65
N GLN A 637 7.69 8.66 4.21
CA GLN A 637 8.81 7.90 3.66
C GLN A 637 10.10 8.21 4.44
N GLN A 638 11.06 7.28 4.46
CA GLN A 638 12.42 7.61 4.91
C GLN A 638 13.03 8.65 3.95
N ALA A 639 13.83 9.58 4.45
CA ALA A 639 14.61 10.43 3.56
C ALA A 639 15.85 9.68 3.04
N PRO A 640 16.22 9.82 1.75
CA PRO A 640 17.47 9.25 1.24
C PRO A 640 18.68 9.69 2.07
N PRO A 641 19.70 8.84 2.26
CA PRO A 641 20.90 9.22 3.01
C PRO A 641 21.60 10.47 2.46
N GLY A 642 21.54 10.68 1.13
CA GLY A 642 22.06 11.88 0.48
C GLY A 642 21.37 13.19 0.90
N MET A 643 20.18 13.12 1.51
CA MET A 643 19.46 14.26 2.08
C MET A 643 19.75 14.44 3.58
N GLY A 644 20.66 13.68 4.19
CA GLY A 644 20.95 13.75 5.63
C GLY A 644 20.07 12.85 6.51
N GLY A 645 19.27 11.95 5.89
CA GLY A 645 18.37 11.05 6.61
C GLY A 645 17.14 11.76 7.20
N GLY A 646 16.44 11.08 8.13
CA GLY A 646 15.17 11.56 8.68
C GLY A 646 13.97 11.02 7.91
N LEU A 647 12.88 11.80 7.85
CA LEU A 647 11.63 11.41 7.19
C LEU A 647 11.19 12.46 6.17
N LEU A 648 10.62 12.01 5.06
CA LEU A 648 9.87 12.82 4.10
C LEU A 648 8.37 12.64 4.38
N LEU A 649 7.67 13.76 4.54
CA LEU A 649 6.21 13.81 4.68
C LEU A 649 5.63 14.41 3.42
N HIS A 650 4.94 13.60 2.62
CA HIS A 650 4.24 14.06 1.43
C HIS A 650 2.77 14.25 1.76
N VAL A 651 2.28 15.48 1.66
CA VAL A 651 0.89 15.84 1.98
C VAL A 651 0.22 16.33 0.72
N TRP A 652 -0.84 15.66 0.27
CA TRP A 652 -1.69 16.14 -0.81
C TRP A 652 -2.95 16.77 -0.21
N LEU A 653 -3.19 18.03 -0.57
CA LEU A 653 -4.30 18.85 -0.11
C LEU A 653 -4.92 19.60 -1.26
N ASP A 654 -6.10 20.17 -1.05
CA ASP A 654 -6.64 21.16 -1.98
C ASP A 654 -5.71 22.37 -2.07
N ALA A 655 -5.58 22.94 -3.27
CA ALA A 655 -4.70 24.08 -3.52
C ALA A 655 -4.94 25.27 -2.58
N ALA A 656 -6.20 25.49 -2.15
CA ALA A 656 -6.57 26.54 -1.21
C ALA A 656 -6.06 26.28 0.23
N GLU A 657 -5.83 25.03 0.59
CA GLU A 657 -5.38 24.64 1.94
C GLU A 657 -3.86 24.65 2.10
N VAL A 658 -3.13 24.54 0.99
CA VAL A 658 -1.65 24.60 0.98
C VAL A 658 -1.08 25.81 1.74
N PRO A 659 -1.46 27.07 1.44
CA PRO A 659 -0.92 28.22 2.16
C PRO A 659 -1.30 28.21 3.64
N LEU A 660 -2.49 27.69 3.98
CA LEU A 660 -2.96 27.58 5.36
C LEU A 660 -2.11 26.57 6.14
N LEU A 661 -1.84 25.40 5.55
CA LEU A 661 -0.98 24.38 6.15
C LEU A 661 0.43 24.91 6.39
N GLN A 662 1.02 25.58 5.40
CA GLN A 662 2.36 26.17 5.52
C GLN A 662 2.43 27.19 6.67
N GLN A 663 1.43 28.06 6.77
CA GLN A 663 1.34 29.04 7.86
C GLN A 663 1.18 28.37 9.23
N ALA A 664 0.31 27.36 9.33
CA ALA A 664 0.07 26.63 10.58
C ALA A 664 1.30 25.81 11.03
N VAL A 665 2.04 25.20 10.09
CA VAL A 665 3.30 24.53 10.39
C VAL A 665 4.33 25.53 10.92
N ALA A 666 4.50 26.68 10.25
CA ALA A 666 5.43 27.71 10.69
C ALA A 666 5.08 28.27 12.08
N ALA A 667 3.78 28.52 12.34
CA ALA A 667 3.29 29.03 13.62
C ALA A 667 3.53 28.08 14.80
N ARG A 668 3.64 26.77 14.55
CA ARG A 668 3.90 25.74 15.57
C ARG A 668 5.38 25.35 15.68
N GLY A 669 6.28 26.19 15.18
CA GLY A 669 7.73 25.95 15.26
C GLY A 669 8.24 24.94 14.24
N GLY A 670 7.50 24.69 13.17
CA GLY A 670 7.90 23.79 12.09
C GLY A 670 7.56 22.31 12.36
N LEU A 671 7.69 21.50 11.31
CA LEU A 671 7.60 20.05 11.37
C LEU A 671 8.97 19.41 11.62
#